data_AF-A0A2P2DA23-F1
#
_entry.id   AF-A0A2P2DA23-F1
#
_cell.length_a   1.000
_cell.length_b   1.000
_cell.length_c   1.000
_cell.angle_alpha   90.00
_cell.angle_beta   90.00
_cell.angle_gamma   90.00
#
_symmetry.space_group_name_H-M   'P 1'
#
loop_
_entity.id
_entity.type
_entity.pdbx_description
1 polymer ?
#
loop_
_entity_poly.entity_id
_entity_poly.type
_entity_poly.pdbx_seq_one_letter_code
_entity_poly.pdbx_strand_id
1 'polypeptide(L)'
;MKQNTKLNLQKADFYSGKLKEIIMDRMLVFQSLKDKFLNVAKQKNKFDQSFLKDFESMYGFKPGKEILEWENLKKAYKSIMYEVADVWNMIDHHSVEEDELEEDEDGGFDYAVSSIEKLVKFKDPEEVLNWLVGTYSGLMFLFNGSYPFASDGGGDSCWINLLPNEKESIEVNHYNHEIGVLENLPYFSISHFIAENWTNDTNESYDDEEDEEFEEINSDKKEKEPILASNIKDSLIRSFEKEAIKIYENKPIYHNSLDMFERSAWLLGHSYGDPAYAFTEKLADAPSYTTWEEEKPEIKKYPNLAAYWIIHHFYLKNDDACRETIKLANKSKGKIIPILSKHILGYLDGNLKTLFNVPSEKVENIRTQTFKNADPKQIEPKNIQLYNDSLGLSNLKTISKKELESRMKTDSDLFQLIEDYPDDVATHDIVLKEISKKDPNLKRVIEDYFRERTDSAYNTWPYNPEKLEKRLSTVINAAFRQGLKYDADNKKAFCGITKTIGMLDDDKAMISLREAVHKLKQDDPRMEYVVEALINSDHKESRSVLADAAWRTFETLDNVKEINQKVQKEGPTLNNMFTSYTHLNEALQERILTLDEVSIELIKKLFTYRDHFKYFGMSVGNAFAVCAHLGLNEHIGIIEDYLKKSFQINGRDRGSYLELRLIINISEAAIAWATMDPEKAKLELSKLFTGVDESNHPGIAIDLKACYVAGLLFLEPDNKEYLNFAERILGNKGDQIRVYGIIRCIKKKKIVKLKDYLWYHIYADPNPMVDYSWSYIEVEARSAWETLTGSEAPKFDDSDEYASALSKKNTLLPEAILHPEKYSIQHVFEKIREIKFKHEDVVRYGGPWLVESLRYSLDEYKYSGSYDRWEAIKALFIQGRDVYPYFIEIFNLPYVAPSWKTYLLQFMRVMEPESIKWNQVLNMDSNTIKTQLKNPSPEWYVWQDLLAARLFLLDGESSFEIISQVIKNRLDMTNHESYDSSIYEECLGLRLPLLLRWFGKKGDDLIQKLWKETKPNSETRTMLDMAARRKLESQIPTMPKIEEPGILLTFYPEQREYGWHTWIHMTPDVVRFGTNEFHLQSVLPDSKTESSITKVGEYLEMIWKMAFTLGYTVSKKKPKGKK
;
A
#
# COMPACT_ATOMS: atom_id res chain seq x y z
N MET A 1 24.98 45.20 4.32
CA MET A 1 26.07 45.23 3.32
C MET A 1 25.56 45.81 2.00
N LYS A 2 26.40 46.56 1.26
CA LYS A 2 26.08 47.19 -0.03
C LYS A 2 26.27 46.19 -1.19
N GLN A 3 25.20 45.89 -1.94
CA GLN A 3 25.04 46.10 -3.40
C GLN A 3 23.82 45.31 -3.89
N ASN A 4 22.74 46.04 -4.18
CA ASN A 4 21.57 45.55 -4.91
C ASN A 4 21.90 45.64 -6.42
N THR A 5 22.81 44.81 -6.92
CA THR A 5 22.89 44.57 -8.37
C THR A 5 21.68 43.73 -8.73
N LYS A 6 20.67 44.35 -9.34
CA LYS A 6 19.55 43.62 -9.96
C LYS A 6 20.12 42.45 -10.76
N LEU A 7 19.74 41.23 -10.41
CA LEU A 7 20.06 40.04 -11.18
C LEU A 7 19.54 40.26 -12.61
N ASN A 8 20.43 40.29 -13.60
CA ASN A 8 20.09 40.52 -15.00
C ASN A 8 20.54 39.32 -15.82
N LEU A 9 19.70 38.27 -15.85
CA LEU A 9 19.95 37.06 -16.61
C LEU A 9 19.51 37.23 -18.07
N GLN A 10 20.26 36.61 -18.98
CA GLN A 10 19.93 36.42 -20.39
C GLN A 10 19.58 34.94 -20.64
N LYS A 11 19.02 34.63 -21.81
CA LYS A 11 18.68 33.23 -22.17
C LYS A 11 19.86 32.28 -22.03
N ALA A 12 21.06 32.71 -22.40
CA ALA A 12 22.26 31.88 -22.36
C ALA A 12 22.67 31.48 -20.93
N ASP A 13 22.28 32.27 -19.92
CA ASP A 13 22.59 31.99 -18.51
C ASP A 13 21.80 30.80 -17.95
N PHE A 14 20.73 30.37 -18.64
CA PHE A 14 20.01 29.14 -18.30
C PHE A 14 20.71 27.88 -18.81
N TYR A 15 21.77 27.94 -19.62
CA TYR A 15 22.51 26.73 -20.00
C TYR A 15 23.56 26.33 -18.96
N SER A 16 24.30 27.30 -18.42
CA SER A 16 25.33 27.12 -17.38
C SER A 16 25.88 28.50 -16.96
N GLY A 17 26.65 28.54 -15.87
CA GLY A 17 27.46 29.67 -15.42
C GLY A 17 26.81 30.55 -14.35
N LYS A 18 25.53 30.31 -14.05
CA LYS A 18 24.69 31.11 -13.13
C LYS A 18 23.88 30.27 -12.15
N LEU A 19 24.22 28.99 -11.96
CA LEU A 19 23.43 28.09 -11.11
C LEU A 19 23.28 28.63 -9.68
N LYS A 20 24.37 29.17 -9.11
CA LYS A 20 24.36 29.77 -7.77
C LYS A 20 23.37 30.94 -7.68
N GLU A 21 23.41 31.84 -8.66
CA GLU A 21 22.52 33.00 -8.73
C GLU A 21 21.05 32.59 -8.92
N ILE A 22 20.79 31.53 -9.68
CA ILE A 22 19.44 31.00 -9.94
C ILE A 22 18.86 30.32 -8.69
N ILE A 23 19.63 29.48 -7.99
CA ILE A 23 19.24 28.89 -6.68
C ILE A 23 18.87 30.01 -5.71
N MET A 24 19.73 31.03 -5.59
CA MET A 24 19.49 32.17 -4.71
C MET A 24 18.25 33.00 -5.07
N ASP A 25 17.79 33.01 -6.32
CA ASP A 25 16.63 33.78 -6.74
C ASP A 25 15.33 32.98 -6.68
N ARG A 26 15.37 31.66 -6.96
CA ARG A 26 14.19 30.80 -7.08
C ARG A 26 13.89 29.95 -5.83
N MET A 27 14.92 29.36 -5.21
CA MET A 27 14.74 28.47 -4.05
C MET A 27 14.78 29.21 -2.71
N LEU A 28 15.63 30.23 -2.59
CA LEU A 28 15.91 30.88 -1.30
C LEU A 28 15.04 32.13 -1.12
N VAL A 29 13.82 31.95 -0.62
CA VAL A 29 12.88 33.06 -0.46
C VAL A 29 13.15 33.95 0.76
N PHE A 30 13.95 33.49 1.73
CA PHE A 30 14.34 34.27 2.90
C PHE A 30 15.80 34.75 2.81
N GLN A 31 16.09 35.96 3.32
CA GLN A 31 17.46 36.50 3.36
C GLN A 31 18.36 35.67 4.28
N SER A 32 17.81 35.12 5.39
CA SER A 32 18.53 34.20 6.28
C SER A 32 19.03 32.95 5.56
N LEU A 33 18.20 32.34 4.71
CA LEU A 33 18.58 31.20 3.88
C LEU A 33 19.63 31.58 2.81
N LYS A 34 19.48 32.75 2.17
CA LYS A 34 20.51 33.28 1.24
C LYS A 34 21.85 33.46 1.94
N ASP A 35 21.85 33.99 3.16
CA ASP A 35 23.07 34.22 3.93
C ASP A 35 23.69 32.89 4.40
N LYS A 36 22.88 31.93 4.86
CA LYS A 36 23.32 30.56 5.22
C LYS A 36 24.00 29.88 4.04
N PHE A 37 23.32 29.85 2.90
CA PHE A 37 23.83 29.29 1.65
C PHE A 37 25.13 29.96 1.19
N LEU A 38 25.18 31.30 1.16
CA LEU A 38 26.37 32.05 0.75
C LEU A 38 27.56 31.84 1.67
N ASN A 39 27.33 31.65 2.98
CA ASN A 39 28.42 31.40 3.93
C ASN A 39 29.08 30.05 3.68
N VAL A 40 28.30 29.01 3.37
CA VAL A 40 28.81 27.68 3.05
C VAL A 40 29.41 27.63 1.63
N ALA A 41 28.82 28.34 0.66
CA ALA A 41 29.30 28.40 -0.73
C ALA A 41 30.70 29.06 -0.89
N LYS A 42 31.25 29.69 0.16
CA LYS A 42 32.59 30.32 0.19
C LYS A 42 33.75 29.32 0.41
N GLN A 43 33.50 28.01 0.39
CA GLN A 43 34.54 27.00 0.59
C GLN A 43 35.76 27.15 -0.35
N LYS A 44 36.95 26.82 0.18
CA LYS A 44 38.25 27.01 -0.50
C LYS A 44 38.60 25.91 -1.50
N ASN A 45 38.11 24.69 -1.31
CA ASN A 45 38.43 23.53 -2.15
C ASN A 45 37.31 23.34 -3.17
N LYS A 46 37.49 23.87 -4.38
CA LYS A 46 36.54 23.74 -5.48
C LYS A 46 36.98 22.67 -6.47
N PHE A 47 36.05 21.85 -6.93
CA PHE A 47 36.26 21.02 -8.11
C PHE A 47 36.52 21.90 -9.33
N ASP A 48 37.51 21.51 -10.12
CA ASP A 48 38.01 22.27 -11.26
C ASP A 48 38.07 21.41 -12.54
N GLN A 49 38.79 21.89 -13.56
CA GLN A 49 38.93 21.16 -14.82
C GLN A 49 39.71 19.83 -14.68
N SER A 50 40.43 19.58 -13.59
CA SER A 50 41.09 18.29 -13.35
C SER A 50 40.07 17.17 -13.10
N PHE A 51 38.98 17.48 -12.38
CA PHE A 51 37.87 16.54 -12.16
C PHE A 51 37.26 16.06 -13.47
N LEU A 52 36.97 16.99 -14.40
CA LEU A 52 36.42 16.65 -15.71
C LEU A 52 37.41 15.87 -16.59
N LYS A 53 38.72 16.09 -16.45
CA LYS A 53 39.76 15.34 -17.17
C LYS A 53 39.89 13.91 -16.65
N ASP A 54 39.81 13.73 -15.33
CA ASP A 54 39.81 12.41 -14.71
C ASP A 54 38.57 11.61 -15.17
N PHE A 55 37.40 12.26 -15.20
CA PHE A 55 36.18 11.70 -15.75
C PHE A 55 36.35 11.29 -17.23
N GLU A 56 36.84 12.19 -18.10
CA GLU A 56 37.08 11.89 -19.52
C GLU A 56 38.09 10.75 -19.70
N SER A 57 39.13 10.68 -18.86
CA SER A 57 40.08 9.57 -18.90
C SER A 57 39.44 8.23 -18.53
N MET A 58 38.43 8.21 -17.66
CA MET A 58 37.76 6.98 -17.24
C MET A 58 36.72 6.56 -18.29
N TYR A 59 35.81 7.46 -18.67
CA TYR A 59 34.62 7.14 -19.44
C TYR A 59 34.75 7.45 -20.95
N GLY A 60 35.76 8.21 -21.36
CA GLY A 60 36.04 8.50 -22.77
C GLY A 60 35.28 9.68 -23.36
N PHE A 61 34.45 10.35 -22.56
CA PHE A 61 33.73 11.57 -22.91
C PHE A 61 33.75 12.57 -21.74
N LYS A 62 33.45 13.84 -22.03
CA LYS A 62 33.47 14.91 -21.03
C LYS A 62 32.05 15.44 -20.78
N PRO A 63 31.56 15.47 -19.52
CA PRO A 63 30.25 16.04 -19.21
C PRO A 63 30.26 17.56 -19.35
N GLY A 64 29.07 18.17 -19.41
CA GLY A 64 28.88 19.61 -19.36
C GLY A 64 29.56 20.24 -18.14
N LYS A 65 30.01 21.49 -18.26
CA LYS A 65 30.70 22.20 -17.17
C LYS A 65 29.77 22.57 -16.01
N GLU A 66 28.46 22.65 -16.26
CA GLU A 66 27.46 22.94 -15.24
C GLU A 66 27.53 21.97 -14.05
N ILE A 67 27.96 20.72 -14.26
CA ILE A 67 28.13 19.76 -13.16
C ILE A 67 29.16 20.22 -12.11
N LEU A 68 30.19 20.98 -12.53
CA LEU A 68 31.14 21.58 -11.59
C LEU A 68 30.48 22.67 -10.74
N GLU A 69 29.46 23.37 -11.27
CA GLU A 69 28.71 24.33 -10.48
C GLU A 69 27.92 23.61 -9.40
N TRP A 70 27.20 22.55 -9.76
CA TRP A 70 26.46 21.73 -8.79
C TRP A 70 27.38 21.13 -7.71
N GLU A 71 28.46 20.46 -8.11
CA GLU A 71 29.39 19.82 -7.17
C GLU A 71 30.03 20.82 -6.19
N ASN A 72 30.25 22.06 -6.63
CA ASN A 72 30.76 23.14 -5.78
C ASN A 72 29.68 23.80 -4.90
N LEU A 73 28.40 23.58 -5.18
CA LEU A 73 27.26 24.13 -4.45
C LEU A 73 26.53 23.11 -3.58
N LYS A 74 26.68 21.79 -3.81
CA LYS A 74 25.94 20.72 -3.11
C LYS A 74 26.00 20.81 -1.58
N LYS A 75 27.15 21.22 -1.01
CA LYS A 75 27.30 21.43 0.44
C LYS A 75 26.55 22.65 0.95
N ALA A 76 26.47 23.70 0.13
CA ALA A 76 25.67 24.87 0.44
C ALA A 76 24.17 24.53 0.34
N TYR A 77 23.76 23.73 -0.65
CA TYR A 77 22.41 23.19 -0.74
C TYR A 77 22.06 22.28 0.45
N LYS A 78 22.93 21.33 0.85
CA LYS A 78 22.73 20.48 2.05
C LYS A 78 22.41 21.31 3.30
N SER A 79 23.01 22.50 3.42
CA SER A 79 22.78 23.37 4.57
C SER A 79 21.41 24.05 4.58
N ILE A 80 20.63 23.99 3.49
CA ILE A 80 19.32 24.64 3.36
C ILE A 80 18.21 23.67 2.89
N MET A 81 18.51 22.39 2.69
CA MET A 81 17.62 21.45 1.99
C MET A 81 16.31 21.18 2.74
N TYR A 82 16.35 21.14 4.09
CA TYR A 82 15.16 20.93 4.92
C TYR A 82 14.32 22.21 5.10
N GLU A 83 14.77 23.34 4.54
CA GLU A 83 14.14 24.66 4.70
C GLU A 83 13.70 25.29 3.36
N VAL A 84 13.80 24.54 2.26
CA VAL A 84 13.35 24.94 0.92
C VAL A 84 12.09 24.18 0.54
N ALA A 85 11.30 24.74 -0.37
CA ALA A 85 10.11 24.11 -0.90
C ALA A 85 10.34 22.68 -1.40
N ASP A 86 9.57 21.73 -0.86
CA ASP A 86 9.60 20.30 -1.20
C ASP A 86 8.92 20.04 -2.56
N VAL A 87 9.52 20.60 -3.61
CA VAL A 87 9.12 20.38 -5.01
C VAL A 87 9.90 19.21 -5.59
N TRP A 88 11.22 19.24 -5.41
CA TRP A 88 12.16 18.16 -5.73
C TRP A 88 13.35 18.26 -4.79
N ASN A 89 13.62 17.21 -4.02
CA ASN A 89 14.79 17.16 -3.15
C ASN A 89 15.99 16.66 -3.96
N MET A 90 17.07 17.44 -4.04
CA MET A 90 18.29 17.05 -4.77
C MET A 90 19.16 16.09 -3.93
N ILE A 91 18.54 14.98 -3.54
CA ILE A 91 19.08 13.92 -2.69
C ILE A 91 19.21 12.61 -3.46
N ASP A 92 20.06 11.73 -2.96
CA ASP A 92 20.36 10.43 -3.54
C ASP A 92 19.65 9.32 -2.75
N HIS A 93 18.41 9.00 -3.13
CA HIS A 93 17.64 7.92 -2.50
C HIS A 93 18.13 6.52 -2.88
N HIS A 94 18.86 6.38 -3.99
CA HIS A 94 19.22 5.08 -4.56
C HIS A 94 20.60 4.57 -4.10
N SER A 95 21.46 5.42 -3.51
CA SER A 95 22.71 4.94 -2.90
C SER A 95 22.54 4.27 -1.53
N VAL A 96 21.33 4.30 -0.98
CA VAL A 96 20.96 3.65 0.29
C VAL A 96 20.91 2.12 0.17
N GLU A 97 20.90 1.56 -1.05
CA GLU A 97 20.93 0.11 -1.27
C GLU A 97 22.30 -0.56 -1.00
N GLU A 98 23.40 0.20 -0.86
CA GLU A 98 24.77 -0.36 -0.78
C GLU A 98 25.44 -0.31 0.60
N ASP A 99 24.99 0.53 1.54
CA ASP A 99 25.59 0.65 2.87
C ASP A 99 24.54 0.40 3.97
N GLU A 100 24.78 -0.61 4.81
CA GLU A 100 24.00 -0.87 6.04
C GLU A 100 23.91 0.43 6.87
N LEU A 101 22.72 1.01 6.94
CA LEU A 101 22.48 2.19 7.77
C LEU A 101 22.62 1.83 9.24
N GLU A 102 23.54 2.49 9.94
CA GLU A 102 23.51 2.59 11.39
C GLU A 102 22.27 3.42 11.76
N GLU A 103 21.29 2.78 12.40
CA GLU A 103 20.19 3.48 13.08
C GLU A 103 20.80 4.38 14.17
N ASP A 104 20.69 5.70 14.02
CA ASP A 104 20.97 6.61 15.14
C ASP A 104 19.95 6.37 16.26
N GLU A 105 20.37 6.56 17.52
CA GLU A 105 19.60 6.28 18.75
C GLU A 105 18.22 7.00 18.84
N ASP A 106 17.93 7.93 17.93
CA ASP A 106 16.68 8.71 17.84
C ASP A 106 15.77 8.33 16.64
N GLY A 107 16.13 7.34 15.82
CA GLY A 107 15.23 6.75 14.80
C GLY A 107 14.93 7.61 13.56
N GLY A 108 15.76 8.60 13.23
CA GLY A 108 15.65 9.42 12.00
C GLY A 108 16.69 9.06 10.93
N PHE A 109 16.29 9.10 9.64
CA PHE A 109 17.18 8.91 8.48
C PHE A 109 17.71 10.27 7.99
N ASP A 110 19.03 10.45 7.85
CA ASP A 110 19.62 11.69 7.30
C ASP A 110 19.98 11.50 5.80
N TYR A 111 19.35 12.26 4.90
CA TYR A 111 19.52 12.08 3.46
C TYR A 111 20.87 12.59 2.94
N ALA A 112 21.45 11.87 1.97
CA ALA A 112 22.64 12.30 1.24
C ALA A 112 22.26 13.20 0.04
N VAL A 113 22.96 14.31 -0.16
CA VAL A 113 22.77 15.20 -1.33
C VAL A 113 23.41 14.58 -2.58
N SER A 114 22.71 14.65 -3.71
CA SER A 114 23.17 14.08 -4.97
C SER A 114 24.57 14.55 -5.36
N SER A 115 25.42 13.61 -5.76
CA SER A 115 26.76 13.88 -6.22
C SER A 115 27.28 12.81 -7.19
N ILE A 116 28.00 13.28 -8.21
CA ILE A 116 28.74 12.44 -9.15
C ILE A 116 30.20 12.23 -8.73
N GLU A 117 30.61 12.72 -7.55
CA GLU A 117 31.99 12.58 -7.05
C GLU A 117 32.42 11.11 -6.99
N LYS A 118 31.49 10.20 -6.66
CA LYS A 118 31.69 8.73 -6.62
C LYS A 118 32.23 8.21 -7.97
N LEU A 119 31.76 8.75 -9.10
CA LEU A 119 32.19 8.36 -10.46
C LEU A 119 33.66 8.67 -10.75
N VAL A 120 34.30 9.58 -10.01
CA VAL A 120 35.70 9.99 -10.21
C VAL A 120 36.61 9.58 -9.04
N LYS A 121 36.00 9.25 -7.88
CA LYS A 121 36.68 8.77 -6.68
C LYS A 121 37.27 7.38 -6.89
N PHE A 122 36.53 6.48 -7.53
CA PHE A 122 37.04 5.16 -7.91
C PHE A 122 38.13 5.30 -8.96
N LYS A 123 39.35 4.90 -8.59
CA LYS A 123 40.51 4.97 -9.50
C LYS A 123 40.74 3.66 -10.26
N ASP A 124 40.21 2.54 -9.75
CA ASP A 124 40.27 1.25 -10.42
C ASP A 124 39.11 1.11 -11.43
N PRO A 125 39.40 1.04 -12.74
CA PRO A 125 38.37 0.84 -13.74
C PRO A 125 37.58 -0.49 -13.60
N GLU A 126 38.14 -1.52 -12.97
CA GLU A 126 37.45 -2.79 -12.74
C GLU A 126 36.31 -2.63 -11.72
N GLU A 127 36.59 -1.93 -10.62
CA GLU A 127 35.61 -1.59 -9.59
C GLU A 127 34.48 -0.72 -10.16
N VAL A 128 34.82 0.27 -10.98
CA VAL A 128 33.83 1.09 -11.69
C VAL A 128 32.97 0.24 -12.61
N LEU A 129 33.56 -0.66 -13.41
CA LEU A 129 32.80 -1.53 -14.30
C LEU A 129 31.83 -2.42 -13.51
N ASN A 130 32.26 -2.98 -12.37
CA ASN A 130 31.39 -3.81 -11.53
C ASN A 130 30.16 -3.05 -11.04
N TRP A 131 30.31 -1.78 -10.64
CA TRP A 131 29.16 -0.94 -10.31
C TRP A 131 28.28 -0.65 -11.54
N LEU A 132 28.89 -0.30 -12.67
CA LEU A 132 28.18 0.03 -13.92
C LEU A 132 27.31 -1.11 -14.43
N VAL A 133 27.76 -2.36 -14.31
CA VAL A 133 27.01 -3.53 -14.79
C VAL A 133 26.28 -4.25 -13.66
N GLY A 134 26.49 -3.84 -12.41
CA GLY A 134 25.94 -4.45 -11.20
C GLY A 134 24.71 -3.74 -10.64
N THR A 135 24.40 -2.53 -11.10
CA THR A 135 23.31 -1.71 -10.57
C THR A 135 22.45 -1.12 -11.70
N TYR A 136 21.19 -0.80 -11.40
CA TYR A 136 20.30 -0.12 -12.35
C TYR A 136 20.84 1.26 -12.75
N SER A 137 21.26 2.07 -11.77
CA SER A 137 21.84 3.40 -12.00
C SER A 137 23.16 3.35 -12.77
N GLY A 138 23.98 2.33 -12.53
CA GLY A 138 25.19 2.06 -13.31
C GLY A 138 24.90 1.78 -14.78
N LEU A 139 23.89 0.95 -15.07
CA LEU A 139 23.52 0.61 -16.45
C LEU A 139 22.89 1.79 -17.19
N MET A 140 22.04 2.56 -16.50
CA MET A 140 21.51 3.83 -16.99
C MET A 140 22.66 4.73 -17.44
N PHE A 141 23.65 4.96 -16.57
CA PHE A 141 24.80 5.77 -16.91
C PHE A 141 25.64 5.17 -18.05
N LEU A 142 25.88 3.86 -18.06
CA LEU A 142 26.67 3.18 -19.09
C LEU A 142 26.07 3.33 -20.50
N PHE A 143 24.74 3.19 -20.63
CA PHE A 143 24.07 3.20 -21.93
C PHE A 143 23.61 4.58 -22.39
N ASN A 144 23.12 5.41 -21.47
CA ASN A 144 22.48 6.68 -21.81
C ASN A 144 23.02 7.89 -21.04
N GLY A 145 24.00 7.68 -20.14
CA GLY A 145 24.65 8.73 -19.37
C GLY A 145 23.80 9.38 -18.30
N SER A 146 22.61 8.83 -18.00
CA SER A 146 21.75 9.32 -16.92
C SER A 146 22.32 8.94 -15.56
N TYR A 147 22.28 9.86 -14.61
CA TYR A 147 22.69 9.63 -13.22
C TYR A 147 21.67 10.23 -12.24
N PRO A 148 21.34 9.57 -11.12
CA PRO A 148 20.35 10.07 -10.16
C PRO A 148 20.68 11.47 -9.63
N PHE A 149 19.68 12.36 -9.59
CA PHE A 149 19.88 13.76 -9.23
C PHE A 149 18.93 14.30 -8.16
N ALA A 150 17.62 14.05 -8.29
CA ALA A 150 16.61 14.49 -7.34
C ALA A 150 15.46 13.50 -7.24
N SER A 151 14.62 13.62 -6.21
CA SER A 151 13.42 12.80 -5.99
C SER A 151 12.35 13.60 -5.30
N ASP A 152 11.10 13.19 -5.46
CA ASP A 152 9.98 13.64 -4.64
C ASP A 152 9.60 12.59 -3.58
N GLY A 153 8.68 12.94 -2.67
CA GLY A 153 8.15 12.03 -1.66
C GLY A 153 7.19 10.96 -2.20
N GLY A 154 6.79 11.07 -3.47
CA GLY A 154 5.94 10.11 -4.18
C GLY A 154 6.71 8.95 -4.81
N GLY A 155 8.04 9.03 -4.86
CA GLY A 155 8.93 8.00 -5.40
C GLY A 155 9.40 8.29 -6.84
N ASP A 156 8.89 9.35 -7.48
CA ASP A 156 9.40 9.79 -8.77
C ASP A 156 10.77 10.44 -8.59
N SER A 157 11.61 10.34 -9.63
CA SER A 157 12.98 10.86 -9.56
C SER A 157 13.37 11.64 -10.81
N CYS A 158 14.37 12.50 -10.67
CA CYS A 158 14.99 13.26 -11.74
C CYS A 158 16.42 12.77 -11.95
N TRP A 159 16.80 12.61 -13.21
CA TRP A 159 18.10 12.07 -13.62
C TRP A 159 18.84 13.03 -14.55
N ILE A 160 20.10 13.32 -14.25
CA ILE A 160 20.92 14.22 -15.07
C ILE A 160 21.62 13.49 -16.22
N ASN A 161 21.66 14.10 -17.40
CA ASN A 161 22.41 13.62 -18.56
C ASN A 161 23.87 14.10 -18.50
N LEU A 162 24.79 13.16 -18.28
CA LEU A 162 26.23 13.44 -18.24
C LEU A 162 26.92 13.30 -19.61
N LEU A 163 26.20 12.90 -20.67
CA LEU A 163 26.76 12.88 -22.03
C LEU A 163 27.12 14.29 -22.50
N PRO A 164 28.03 14.44 -23.48
CA PRO A 164 28.39 15.74 -24.01
C PRO A 164 27.17 16.48 -24.56
N ASN A 165 26.94 17.71 -24.06
CA ASN A 165 25.84 18.55 -24.49
C ASN A 165 26.28 19.91 -25.04
N GLU A 166 25.41 20.54 -25.83
CA GLU A 166 25.64 21.90 -26.30
C GLU A 166 25.71 22.90 -25.15
N LYS A 167 26.50 23.97 -25.35
CA LYS A 167 26.72 25.05 -24.36
C LYS A 167 27.22 24.57 -22.99
N GLU A 168 27.78 23.35 -22.94
CA GLU A 168 28.33 22.74 -21.73
C GLU A 168 27.30 22.61 -20.57
N SER A 169 26.02 22.46 -20.92
CA SER A 169 24.87 22.26 -20.02
C SER A 169 24.69 20.79 -19.57
N ILE A 170 23.88 20.56 -18.55
CA ILE A 170 23.51 19.23 -18.04
C ILE A 170 21.99 19.08 -17.99
N GLU A 171 21.40 18.34 -18.94
CA GLU A 171 19.94 18.11 -18.98
C GLU A 171 19.45 17.35 -17.74
N VAL A 172 18.21 17.61 -17.31
CA VAL A 172 17.52 16.88 -16.24
C VAL A 172 16.28 16.22 -16.83
N ASN A 173 16.21 14.90 -16.76
CA ASN A 173 15.09 14.08 -17.24
C ASN A 173 14.20 13.66 -16.07
N HIS A 174 12.89 13.60 -16.30
CA HIS A 174 11.95 13.02 -15.35
C HIS A 174 11.94 11.50 -15.49
N TYR A 175 11.95 10.77 -14.38
CA TYR A 175 11.83 9.32 -14.32
C TYR A 175 10.60 8.95 -13.51
N ASN A 176 9.62 8.39 -14.20
CA ASN A 176 8.39 7.89 -13.58
C ASN A 176 8.67 6.50 -13.00
N HIS A 177 8.60 6.39 -11.68
CA HIS A 177 8.96 5.16 -10.99
C HIS A 177 7.91 4.06 -11.14
N GLU A 178 6.64 4.40 -11.42
CA GLU A 178 5.53 3.45 -11.54
C GLU A 178 5.64 2.60 -12.81
N ILE A 179 6.11 3.21 -13.91
CA ILE A 179 6.24 2.54 -15.22
C ILE A 179 7.70 2.29 -15.62
N GLY A 180 8.65 2.84 -14.86
CA GLY A 180 10.08 2.67 -15.06
C GLY A 180 10.58 3.23 -16.40
N VAL A 181 10.16 4.45 -16.76
CA VAL A 181 10.59 5.13 -18.00
C VAL A 181 11.02 6.57 -17.74
N LEU A 182 11.92 7.08 -18.57
CA LEU A 182 12.16 8.52 -18.67
C LEU A 182 11.01 9.16 -19.47
N GLU A 183 10.32 10.13 -18.89
CA GLU A 183 9.17 10.81 -19.50
C GLU A 183 9.50 12.25 -19.91
N ASN A 184 8.66 12.78 -20.81
CA ASN A 184 8.61 14.19 -21.21
C ASN A 184 9.85 14.72 -21.94
N LEU A 185 9.75 15.96 -22.42
CA LEU A 185 10.93 16.72 -22.84
C LEU A 185 11.78 17.03 -21.60
N PRO A 186 13.12 16.86 -21.65
CA PRO A 186 13.96 17.15 -20.51
C PRO A 186 13.98 18.65 -20.21
N TYR A 187 14.33 18.98 -18.97
CA TYR A 187 14.85 20.31 -18.68
C TYR A 187 16.25 20.42 -19.28
N PHE A 188 16.49 21.45 -20.08
CA PHE A 188 17.70 21.57 -20.89
C PHE A 188 19.00 21.88 -20.10
N SER A 189 18.91 22.04 -18.78
CA SER A 189 20.03 22.25 -17.86
C SER A 189 19.56 22.10 -16.39
N ILE A 190 20.49 21.99 -15.42
CA ILE A 190 20.15 22.06 -13.98
C ILE A 190 19.60 23.45 -13.63
N SER A 191 20.20 24.50 -14.21
CA SER A 191 19.75 25.88 -14.05
C SER A 191 18.31 26.09 -14.51
N HIS A 192 17.92 25.48 -15.62
CA HIS A 192 16.56 25.52 -16.15
C HIS A 192 15.59 24.73 -15.27
N PHE A 193 15.98 23.53 -14.85
CA PHE A 193 15.20 22.70 -13.93
C PHE A 193 14.82 23.46 -12.66
N ILE A 194 15.77 24.13 -12.03
CA ILE A 194 15.52 24.94 -10.84
C ILE A 194 14.67 26.17 -11.18
N ALA A 195 14.93 26.81 -12.33
CA ALA A 195 14.25 28.03 -12.72
C ALA A 195 12.76 27.87 -13.01
N GLU A 196 12.35 26.71 -13.52
CA GLU A 196 10.97 26.40 -13.89
C GLU A 196 10.18 25.78 -12.72
N ASN A 197 10.80 24.95 -11.88
CA ASN A 197 10.09 24.23 -10.80
C ASN A 197 9.86 25.08 -9.53
N TRP A 198 10.76 26.00 -9.19
CA TRP A 198 10.57 26.87 -8.01
C TRP A 198 10.07 28.25 -8.45
N THR A 199 8.77 28.47 -8.24
CA THR A 199 8.05 29.71 -8.58
C THR A 199 7.71 30.51 -7.31
N ASN A 200 7.13 31.70 -7.46
CA ASN A 200 6.66 32.42 -6.27
C ASN A 200 5.48 31.68 -5.61
N ASP A 201 4.59 31.08 -6.40
CA ASP A 201 3.38 30.38 -5.93
C ASP A 201 3.71 29.09 -5.15
N THR A 202 4.73 28.33 -5.56
CA THR A 202 5.21 27.13 -4.84
C THR A 202 5.83 27.44 -3.48
N ASN A 203 6.17 28.71 -3.23
CA ASN A 203 6.70 29.17 -1.95
C ASN A 203 5.63 29.89 -1.10
N GLU A 204 4.46 30.20 -1.66
CA GLU A 204 3.31 30.77 -0.94
C GLU A 204 2.48 29.70 -0.21
N SER A 205 2.54 28.43 -0.66
CA SER A 205 1.87 27.29 0.01
C SER A 205 2.52 26.85 1.33
N TYR A 206 3.67 27.42 1.70
CA TYR A 206 4.27 27.23 3.03
C TYR A 206 3.51 27.96 4.15
N ASP A 207 2.55 28.82 3.80
CA ASP A 207 1.80 29.60 4.79
C ASP A 207 0.39 29.08 5.06
N ASP A 208 -0.10 28.03 4.38
CA ASP A 208 -1.44 27.48 4.61
C ASP A 208 -1.50 25.96 4.26
N GLU A 209 -1.38 25.06 5.25
CA GLU A 209 -2.32 23.93 5.51
C GLU A 209 -1.77 22.65 6.19
N GLU A 210 -0.48 22.43 6.41
CA GLU A 210 -0.02 21.22 7.14
C GLU A 210 1.01 21.54 8.24
N ASP A 211 0.78 20.98 9.44
CA ASP A 211 1.65 20.96 10.62
C ASP A 211 1.74 22.21 11.53
N GLU A 212 0.62 22.62 12.14
CA GLU A 212 0.66 23.31 13.45
C GLU A 212 0.34 22.35 14.62
N GLU A 213 0.70 21.06 14.54
CA GLU A 213 0.31 20.09 15.56
C GLU A 213 1.27 19.97 16.77
N PHE A 214 2.55 20.38 16.74
CA PHE A 214 3.47 20.07 17.87
C PHE A 214 4.65 21.05 18.20
N GLU A 215 4.60 22.36 17.94
CA GLU A 215 5.66 23.26 18.45
C GLU A 215 5.37 23.92 19.82
N GLU A 216 6.07 23.47 20.87
CA GLU A 216 6.13 24.16 22.17
C GLU A 216 6.47 25.66 21.99
N ILE A 217 5.60 26.55 22.47
CA ILE A 217 5.82 28.01 22.46
C ILE A 217 7.03 28.35 23.34
N ASN A 218 8.20 28.43 22.73
CA ASN A 218 9.24 29.33 23.16
C ASN A 218 8.71 30.77 23.04
N SER A 219 8.90 31.57 24.09
CA SER A 219 8.37 32.94 24.23
C SER A 219 9.01 33.99 23.30
N ASP A 220 9.74 33.57 22.27
CA ASP A 220 10.36 34.44 21.28
C ASP A 220 9.68 34.20 19.92
N LYS A 221 8.47 34.75 19.71
CA LYS A 221 7.91 34.87 18.36
C LYS A 221 8.85 35.76 17.54
N LYS A 222 9.78 35.14 16.82
CA LYS A 222 10.59 35.79 15.78
C LYS A 222 9.61 36.40 14.78
N GLU A 223 9.81 37.67 14.42
CA GLU A 223 9.10 38.26 13.28
C GLU A 223 9.27 37.33 12.07
N LYS A 224 8.16 36.92 11.44
CA LYS A 224 8.19 36.17 10.18
C LYS A 224 9.01 37.00 9.18
N GLU A 225 10.09 36.41 8.67
CA GLU A 225 10.96 37.05 7.71
C GLU A 225 10.19 37.30 6.40
N PRO A 226 10.34 38.45 5.72
CA PRO A 226 9.62 38.70 4.47
C PRO A 226 10.09 37.79 3.33
N ILE A 227 9.14 37.26 2.57
CA ILE A 227 9.39 36.50 1.33
C ILE A 227 9.96 37.44 0.25
N LEU A 228 11.08 37.04 -0.34
CA LEU A 228 11.76 37.75 -1.41
C LEU A 228 11.23 37.24 -2.76
N ALA A 229 10.57 38.13 -3.52
CA ALA A 229 10.08 37.80 -4.87
C ALA A 229 11.24 37.53 -5.85
N SER A 230 11.04 36.53 -6.72
CA SER A 230 11.94 36.21 -7.84
C SER A 230 12.11 37.41 -8.80
N ASN A 231 13.33 37.64 -9.27
CA ASN A 231 13.63 38.61 -10.33
C ASN A 231 13.61 37.99 -11.73
N ILE A 232 13.59 36.66 -11.82
CA ILE A 232 13.51 35.92 -13.07
C ILE A 232 12.07 35.96 -13.59
N LYS A 233 11.89 36.44 -14.82
CA LYS A 233 10.59 36.50 -15.49
C LYS A 233 10.31 35.21 -16.25
N ASP A 234 9.11 34.64 -16.11
CA ASP A 234 8.74 33.40 -16.81
C ASP A 234 8.76 33.54 -18.34
N SER A 235 8.44 34.73 -18.85
CA SER A 235 8.59 35.04 -20.29
C SER A 235 10.02 34.83 -20.82
N LEU A 236 11.05 35.01 -19.97
CA LEU A 236 12.43 34.74 -20.33
C LEU A 236 12.69 33.23 -20.41
N ILE A 237 12.17 32.44 -19.46
CA ILE A 237 12.30 30.97 -19.45
C ILE A 237 11.61 30.37 -20.67
N ARG A 238 10.34 30.72 -20.92
CA ARG A 238 9.60 30.28 -22.12
C ARG A 238 10.30 30.64 -23.43
N SER A 239 11.03 31.77 -23.45
CA SER A 239 11.79 32.18 -24.62
C SER A 239 13.10 31.39 -24.82
N PHE A 240 13.67 30.86 -23.74
CA PHE A 240 14.80 29.94 -23.72
C PHE A 240 14.36 28.53 -24.16
N GLU A 241 13.26 28.00 -23.62
CA GLU A 241 12.72 26.68 -23.98
C GLU A 241 12.51 26.54 -25.49
N LYS A 242 11.89 27.55 -26.14
CA LYS A 242 11.67 27.56 -27.61
C LYS A 242 12.95 27.49 -28.43
N GLU A 243 14.07 27.95 -27.88
CA GLU A 243 15.38 27.89 -28.52
C GLU A 243 16.04 26.54 -28.26
N ALA A 244 15.99 26.07 -27.00
CA ALA A 244 16.58 24.82 -26.58
C ALA A 244 15.90 23.59 -27.22
N ILE A 245 14.57 23.58 -27.38
CA ILE A 245 13.82 22.51 -28.08
C ILE A 245 14.36 22.29 -29.50
N LYS A 246 14.63 23.37 -30.24
CA LYS A 246 15.16 23.26 -31.62
C LYS A 246 16.57 22.67 -31.67
N ILE A 247 17.36 22.90 -30.64
CA ILE A 247 18.70 22.32 -30.51
C ILE A 247 18.56 20.83 -30.16
N TYR A 248 17.69 20.51 -29.22
CA TYR A 248 17.42 19.14 -28.77
C TYR A 248 16.91 18.23 -29.90
N GLU A 249 15.95 18.69 -30.70
CA GLU A 249 15.38 17.93 -31.83
C GLU A 249 16.42 17.55 -32.91
N ASN A 250 17.55 18.25 -32.98
CA ASN A 250 18.63 17.99 -33.94
C ASN A 250 19.81 17.22 -33.32
N LYS A 251 19.70 16.81 -32.05
CA LYS A 251 20.76 16.12 -31.32
C LYS A 251 20.91 14.68 -31.84
N PRO A 252 22.14 14.19 -32.05
CA PRO A 252 22.33 12.78 -32.41
C PRO A 252 21.91 11.88 -31.24
N ILE A 253 21.31 10.72 -31.57
CA ILE A 253 20.83 9.74 -30.59
C ILE A 253 21.87 9.45 -29.49
N TYR A 254 23.16 9.30 -29.83
CA TYR A 254 24.22 8.97 -28.86
C TYR A 254 24.57 10.06 -27.85
N HIS A 255 24.02 11.27 -27.97
CA HIS A 255 24.08 12.32 -26.96
C HIS A 255 22.73 12.59 -26.30
N ASN A 256 21.65 11.99 -26.81
CA ASN A 256 20.30 12.09 -26.27
C ASN A 256 20.07 10.94 -25.28
N SER A 257 19.98 11.27 -23.98
CA SER A 257 19.77 10.27 -22.92
C SER A 257 18.41 9.58 -23.05
N LEU A 258 17.37 10.29 -23.49
CA LEU A 258 16.02 9.73 -23.64
C LEU A 258 15.99 8.68 -24.77
N ASP A 259 16.46 9.04 -25.96
CA ASP A 259 16.48 8.11 -27.10
C ASP A 259 17.37 6.88 -26.83
N MET A 260 18.53 7.08 -26.16
CA MET A 260 19.39 5.97 -25.76
C MET A 260 18.77 5.14 -24.64
N PHE A 261 18.00 5.74 -23.74
CA PHE A 261 17.24 5.02 -22.74
C PHE A 261 16.20 4.12 -23.41
N GLU A 262 15.32 4.64 -24.26
CA GLU A 262 14.32 3.85 -24.98
C GLU A 262 14.95 2.67 -25.72
N ARG A 263 16.09 2.91 -26.37
CA ARG A 263 16.89 1.90 -27.09
C ARG A 263 17.49 0.83 -26.18
N SER A 264 17.91 1.18 -24.97
CA SER A 264 18.64 0.32 -24.05
C SER A 264 17.80 -0.21 -22.89
N ALA A 265 16.56 0.25 -22.73
CA ALA A 265 15.70 -0.07 -21.59
C ALA A 265 15.50 -1.58 -21.40
N TRP A 266 15.46 -2.35 -22.48
CA TRP A 266 15.36 -3.81 -22.42
C TRP A 266 16.60 -4.48 -21.80
N LEU A 267 17.77 -3.82 -21.81
CA LEU A 267 19.02 -4.33 -21.24
C LEU A 267 19.22 -3.98 -19.75
N LEU A 268 18.38 -3.14 -19.16
CA LEU A 268 18.55 -2.57 -17.80
C LEU A 268 18.30 -3.58 -16.66
N GLY A 269 19.09 -4.64 -16.66
CA GLY A 269 19.17 -5.64 -15.59
C GLY A 269 19.78 -6.98 -16.02
N HIS A 270 19.96 -7.19 -17.32
CA HIS A 270 20.53 -8.41 -17.88
C HIS A 270 21.91 -8.75 -17.30
N SER A 271 22.75 -7.73 -17.02
CA SER A 271 24.12 -7.93 -16.55
C SER A 271 24.29 -8.30 -15.08
N TYR A 272 23.26 -8.09 -14.24
CA TYR A 272 23.22 -8.59 -12.86
C TYR A 272 22.17 -9.70 -12.66
N GLY A 273 21.45 -10.06 -13.72
CA GLY A 273 20.76 -11.34 -13.83
C GLY A 273 19.24 -11.25 -13.89
N ASP A 274 18.65 -10.07 -14.01
CA ASP A 274 17.21 -9.88 -13.95
C ASP A 274 16.74 -9.03 -15.14
N PRO A 275 15.87 -9.56 -16.03
CA PRO A 275 15.34 -8.77 -17.13
C PRO A 275 14.58 -7.53 -16.63
N ALA A 276 14.62 -6.44 -17.41
CA ALA A 276 13.89 -5.22 -17.08
C ALA A 276 12.37 -5.44 -17.05
N TYR A 277 11.62 -4.55 -16.42
CA TYR A 277 10.17 -4.52 -16.55
C TYR A 277 9.75 -4.41 -18.03
N ALA A 278 8.76 -5.22 -18.43
CA ALA A 278 8.27 -5.36 -19.81
C ALA A 278 9.40 -5.65 -20.84
N PHE A 279 10.41 -6.44 -20.46
CA PHE A 279 11.62 -6.59 -21.28
C PHE A 279 11.34 -7.09 -22.70
N THR A 280 10.41 -8.03 -22.90
CA THR A 280 10.16 -8.60 -24.23
C THR A 280 9.47 -7.63 -25.15
N GLU A 281 8.59 -6.78 -24.60
CA GLU A 281 7.96 -5.71 -25.37
C GLU A 281 9.02 -4.72 -25.84
N LYS A 282 9.84 -4.22 -24.90
CA LYS A 282 10.95 -3.30 -25.18
C LYS A 282 11.98 -3.90 -26.15
N LEU A 283 12.25 -5.21 -26.04
CA LEU A 283 13.14 -5.93 -26.96
C LEU A 283 12.60 -5.97 -28.40
N ALA A 284 11.28 -6.07 -28.60
CA ALA A 284 10.69 -6.13 -29.94
C ALA A 284 10.97 -4.84 -30.76
N ASP A 285 11.09 -3.72 -30.08
CA ASP A 285 11.39 -2.40 -30.65
C ASP A 285 12.90 -2.12 -30.72
N ALA A 286 13.75 -3.03 -30.22
CA ALA A 286 15.20 -2.87 -30.28
C ALA A 286 15.70 -2.80 -31.75
N PRO A 287 16.76 -2.01 -32.01
CA PRO A 287 17.41 -1.86 -33.31
C PRO A 287 17.74 -3.18 -34.02
N SER A 288 17.63 -3.16 -35.35
CA SER A 288 17.91 -4.32 -36.21
C SER A 288 19.40 -4.55 -36.43
N TYR A 289 19.75 -5.73 -36.95
CA TYR A 289 21.10 -6.01 -37.43
C TYR A 289 21.56 -5.01 -38.50
N THR A 290 20.65 -4.55 -39.36
CA THR A 290 20.94 -3.51 -40.38
C THR A 290 21.32 -2.18 -39.74
N THR A 291 20.65 -1.80 -38.64
CA THR A 291 20.96 -0.56 -37.90
C THR A 291 22.38 -0.60 -37.36
N TRP A 292 22.84 -1.75 -36.85
CA TRP A 292 24.22 -1.92 -36.41
C TRP A 292 25.22 -1.69 -37.54
N GLU A 293 24.99 -2.27 -38.73
CA GLU A 293 25.86 -2.10 -39.89
C GLU A 293 26.04 -0.62 -40.29
N GLU A 294 24.96 0.17 -40.21
CA GLU A 294 24.97 1.61 -40.50
C GLU A 294 25.78 2.42 -39.47
N GLU A 295 25.76 1.99 -38.20
CA GLU A 295 26.38 2.71 -37.08
C GLU A 295 27.83 2.29 -36.77
N LYS A 296 28.35 1.23 -37.40
CA LYS A 296 29.75 0.77 -37.25
C LYS A 296 30.80 1.90 -37.26
N PRO A 297 30.73 2.92 -38.14
CA PRO A 297 31.72 4.00 -38.18
C PRO A 297 31.78 4.84 -36.89
N GLU A 298 30.68 4.90 -36.14
CA GLU A 298 30.47 5.76 -34.98
C GLU A 298 30.85 5.08 -33.65
N ILE A 299 30.89 3.74 -33.60
CA ILE A 299 31.22 2.93 -32.40
C ILE A 299 32.54 3.36 -31.73
N LYS A 300 33.57 3.69 -32.51
CA LYS A 300 34.87 4.15 -31.97
C LYS A 300 34.82 5.57 -31.37
N LYS A 301 33.78 6.36 -31.66
CA LYS A 301 33.65 7.75 -31.24
C LYS A 301 32.82 7.89 -29.95
N TYR A 302 31.82 7.04 -29.76
CA TYR A 302 30.84 7.13 -28.68
C TYR A 302 30.90 5.90 -27.75
N PRO A 303 31.48 6.02 -26.54
CA PRO A 303 31.62 4.90 -25.61
C PRO A 303 30.28 4.26 -25.19
N ASN A 304 29.23 5.05 -24.98
CA ASN A 304 27.89 4.56 -24.62
C ASN A 304 27.27 3.70 -25.75
N LEU A 305 27.43 4.13 -27.01
CA LEU A 305 27.02 3.33 -28.17
C LEU A 305 27.82 2.02 -28.26
N ALA A 306 29.12 2.07 -27.99
CA ALA A 306 29.97 0.88 -27.97
C ALA A 306 29.52 -0.11 -26.88
N ALA A 307 29.27 0.37 -25.67
CA ALA A 307 28.74 -0.45 -24.58
C ALA A 307 27.41 -1.11 -24.96
N TYR A 308 26.49 -0.33 -25.51
CA TYR A 308 25.19 -0.80 -25.99
C TYR A 308 25.36 -1.94 -27.01
N TRP A 309 26.10 -1.75 -28.11
CA TRP A 309 26.21 -2.78 -29.15
C TRP A 309 26.95 -4.03 -28.70
N ILE A 310 27.97 -3.91 -27.82
CA ILE A 310 28.65 -5.08 -27.25
C ILE A 310 27.65 -5.95 -26.49
N ILE A 311 26.91 -5.34 -25.56
CA ILE A 311 25.99 -6.04 -24.67
C ILE A 311 24.76 -6.53 -25.44
N HIS A 312 24.23 -5.73 -26.36
CA HIS A 312 23.13 -6.07 -27.27
C HIS A 312 23.44 -7.36 -28.05
N HIS A 313 24.57 -7.42 -28.75
CA HIS A 313 24.93 -8.61 -29.53
C HIS A 313 25.26 -9.81 -28.67
N PHE A 314 25.87 -9.60 -27.51
CA PHE A 314 26.17 -10.67 -26.56
C PHE A 314 24.90 -11.41 -26.12
N TYR A 315 23.88 -10.67 -25.69
CA TYR A 315 22.62 -11.26 -25.23
C TYR A 315 21.75 -11.80 -26.36
N LEU A 316 21.84 -11.24 -27.58
CA LEU A 316 21.19 -11.78 -28.77
C LEU A 316 21.91 -12.96 -29.42
N LYS A 317 23.00 -13.48 -28.83
CA LYS A 317 23.81 -14.56 -29.42
C LYS A 317 24.31 -14.25 -30.85
N ASN A 318 24.53 -12.97 -31.15
CA ASN A 318 25.17 -12.53 -32.38
C ASN A 318 26.69 -12.47 -32.15
N ASP A 319 27.30 -13.63 -31.87
CA ASP A 319 28.67 -13.70 -31.35
C ASP A 319 29.72 -13.09 -32.30
N ASP A 320 29.53 -13.22 -33.62
CA ASP A 320 30.46 -12.64 -34.60
C ASP A 320 30.34 -11.11 -34.67
N ALA A 321 29.10 -10.60 -34.67
CA ALA A 321 28.85 -9.16 -34.59
C ALA A 321 29.35 -8.56 -33.27
N CYS A 322 29.23 -9.30 -32.16
CA CYS A 322 29.78 -8.91 -30.87
C CYS A 322 31.31 -8.77 -30.94
N ARG A 323 32.00 -9.78 -31.48
CA ARG A 323 33.48 -9.76 -31.65
C ARG A 323 33.94 -8.63 -32.57
N GLU A 324 33.22 -8.38 -33.67
CA GLU A 324 33.52 -7.25 -34.57
C GLU A 324 33.32 -5.90 -33.85
N THR A 325 32.22 -5.76 -33.12
CA THR A 325 31.93 -4.57 -32.31
C THR A 325 33.04 -4.32 -31.30
N ILE A 326 33.48 -5.35 -30.56
CA ILE A 326 34.58 -5.24 -29.59
C ILE A 326 35.88 -4.77 -30.26
N LYS A 327 36.18 -5.28 -31.46
CA LYS A 327 37.37 -4.84 -32.22
C LYS A 327 37.32 -3.37 -32.61
N LEU A 328 36.13 -2.83 -32.90
CA LEU A 328 35.92 -1.41 -33.18
C LEU A 328 35.94 -0.57 -31.89
N ALA A 329 35.27 -1.06 -30.85
CA ALA A 329 35.11 -0.43 -29.54
C ALA A 329 36.43 -0.28 -28.78
N ASN A 330 37.37 -1.23 -28.90
CA ASN A 330 38.71 -1.10 -28.32
C ASN A 330 39.53 0.09 -28.86
N LYS A 331 39.05 0.78 -29.90
CA LYS A 331 39.63 2.03 -30.41
C LYS A 331 38.96 3.28 -29.81
N SER A 332 37.95 3.13 -28.97
CA SER A 332 37.30 4.24 -28.27
C SER A 332 38.23 4.83 -27.21
N LYS A 333 37.94 6.08 -26.83
CA LYS A 333 38.58 6.71 -25.68
C LYS A 333 38.03 6.11 -24.37
N GLY A 334 38.72 6.33 -23.25
CA GLY A 334 38.33 5.85 -21.92
C GLY A 334 38.89 4.46 -21.57
N LYS A 335 38.68 4.04 -20.32
CA LYS A 335 39.17 2.76 -19.76
C LYS A 335 38.07 1.71 -19.60
N ILE A 336 36.81 2.12 -19.47
CA ILE A 336 35.69 1.20 -19.21
C ILE A 336 35.42 0.23 -20.38
N ILE A 337 35.32 0.73 -21.61
CA ILE A 337 34.97 -0.09 -22.79
C ILE A 337 35.99 -1.20 -23.08
N PRO A 338 37.32 -0.96 -23.01
CA PRO A 338 38.30 -2.04 -23.13
C PRO A 338 38.16 -3.14 -22.09
N ILE A 339 37.74 -2.80 -20.87
CA ILE A 339 37.58 -3.77 -19.78
C ILE A 339 36.29 -4.56 -19.93
N LEU A 340 35.18 -3.88 -20.27
CA LEU A 340 33.93 -4.52 -20.67
C LEU A 340 34.18 -5.53 -21.79
N SER A 341 34.93 -5.12 -22.81
CA SER A 341 35.33 -5.96 -23.94
C SER A 341 36.12 -7.20 -23.51
N LYS A 342 37.04 -7.05 -22.55
CA LYS A 342 37.84 -8.15 -22.01
C LYS A 342 36.97 -9.18 -21.28
N HIS A 343 36.01 -8.74 -20.47
CA HIS A 343 35.08 -9.63 -19.76
C HIS A 343 34.20 -10.41 -20.74
N ILE A 344 33.60 -9.72 -21.72
CA ILE A 344 32.71 -10.34 -22.70
C ILE A 344 33.47 -11.33 -23.59
N LEU A 345 34.67 -10.97 -24.08
CA LEU A 345 35.51 -11.91 -24.84
C LEU A 345 35.94 -13.09 -23.98
N GLY A 346 36.37 -12.84 -22.73
CA GLY A 346 36.76 -13.89 -21.80
C GLY A 346 35.64 -14.90 -21.56
N TYR A 347 34.39 -14.44 -21.46
CA TYR A 347 33.22 -15.31 -21.36
C TYR A 347 32.97 -16.07 -22.66
N LEU A 348 32.91 -15.38 -23.82
CA LEU A 348 32.66 -16.00 -25.13
C LEU A 348 33.73 -17.04 -25.52
N ASP A 349 34.96 -16.88 -25.03
CA ASP A 349 36.07 -17.81 -25.24
C ASP A 349 36.08 -18.98 -24.23
N GLY A 350 35.14 -19.02 -23.27
CA GLY A 350 35.06 -20.04 -22.23
C GLY A 350 36.13 -19.94 -21.13
N ASN A 351 36.82 -18.80 -21.05
CA ASN A 351 37.89 -18.55 -20.07
C ASN A 351 37.35 -18.12 -18.70
N LEU A 352 36.09 -17.67 -18.62
CA LEU A 352 35.44 -17.20 -17.40
C LEU A 352 34.24 -18.10 -17.03
N LYS A 353 34.11 -18.41 -15.74
CA LYS A 353 32.97 -19.17 -15.17
C LYS A 353 31.81 -18.30 -14.68
N THR A 354 32.01 -16.99 -14.73
CA THR A 354 31.04 -15.95 -14.40
C THR A 354 31.17 -14.86 -15.45
N LEU A 355 30.08 -14.13 -15.72
CA LEU A 355 30.15 -12.84 -16.37
C LEU A 355 29.92 -11.79 -15.29
N PHE A 356 30.96 -11.00 -15.00
CA PHE A 356 30.98 -10.15 -13.81
C PHE A 356 30.70 -11.00 -12.55
N ASN A 357 29.58 -10.73 -11.87
CA ASN A 357 29.13 -11.44 -10.66
C ASN A 357 28.04 -12.50 -10.92
N VAL A 358 27.65 -12.73 -12.18
CA VAL A 358 26.56 -13.67 -12.52
C VAL A 358 27.13 -15.02 -12.95
N PRO A 359 26.66 -16.15 -12.39
CA PRO A 359 27.06 -17.49 -12.81
C PRO A 359 26.75 -17.77 -14.29
N SER A 360 27.64 -18.47 -15.01
CA SER A 360 27.46 -18.78 -16.44
C SER A 360 26.12 -19.44 -16.79
N GLU A 361 25.57 -20.28 -15.91
CA GLU A 361 24.27 -20.92 -16.11
C GLU A 361 23.15 -19.87 -16.20
N LYS A 362 23.10 -18.93 -15.24
CA LYS A 362 22.12 -17.84 -15.23
C LYS A 362 22.32 -16.91 -16.43
N VAL A 363 23.57 -16.59 -16.80
CA VAL A 363 23.87 -15.81 -18.01
C VAL A 363 23.33 -16.50 -19.26
N GLU A 364 23.57 -17.80 -19.45
CA GLU A 364 23.04 -18.49 -20.64
C GLU A 364 21.53 -18.64 -20.65
N ASN A 365 20.90 -18.77 -19.49
CA ASN A 365 19.43 -18.76 -19.40
C ASN A 365 18.88 -17.43 -19.94
N ILE A 366 19.45 -16.30 -19.50
CA ILE A 366 19.07 -14.97 -19.99
C ILE A 366 19.35 -14.85 -21.49
N ARG A 367 20.56 -15.17 -21.95
CA ARG A 367 20.90 -15.13 -23.39
C ARG A 367 19.94 -15.98 -24.23
N THR A 368 19.54 -17.15 -23.74
CA THR A 368 18.59 -18.03 -24.44
C THR A 368 17.18 -17.44 -24.45
N GLN A 369 16.74 -16.84 -23.35
CA GLN A 369 15.46 -16.15 -23.26
C GLN A 369 15.41 -14.92 -24.18
N THR A 370 16.45 -14.08 -24.17
CA THR A 370 16.58 -12.94 -25.09
C THR A 370 16.58 -13.42 -26.54
N PHE A 371 17.37 -14.46 -26.86
CA PHE A 371 17.42 -15.01 -28.22
C PHE A 371 16.07 -15.51 -28.72
N LYS A 372 15.27 -16.18 -27.88
CA LYS A 372 13.93 -16.66 -28.29
C LYS A 372 12.93 -15.52 -28.49
N ASN A 373 13.02 -14.47 -27.68
CA ASN A 373 12.08 -13.34 -27.74
C ASN A 373 12.45 -12.24 -28.74
N ALA A 374 13.67 -12.28 -29.28
CA ALA A 374 14.14 -11.35 -30.29
C ALA A 374 13.27 -11.37 -31.56
N ASP A 375 13.23 -10.25 -32.28
CA ASP A 375 12.70 -10.23 -33.64
C ASP A 375 13.73 -10.79 -34.63
N PRO A 376 13.33 -11.58 -35.65
CA PRO A 376 14.25 -12.07 -36.67
C PRO A 376 15.12 -11.00 -37.31
N LYS A 377 14.66 -9.74 -37.42
CA LYS A 377 15.45 -8.62 -37.97
C LYS A 377 16.68 -8.25 -37.13
N GLN A 378 16.72 -8.68 -35.87
CA GLN A 378 17.78 -8.39 -34.89
C GLN A 378 18.86 -9.50 -34.88
N ILE A 379 18.51 -10.69 -35.36
CA ILE A 379 19.41 -11.85 -35.38
C ILE A 379 20.36 -11.75 -36.58
N GLU A 380 21.62 -12.14 -36.37
CA GLU A 380 22.59 -12.19 -37.46
C GLU A 380 22.12 -13.14 -38.58
N PRO A 381 22.24 -12.76 -39.87
CA PRO A 381 21.64 -13.53 -40.97
C PRO A 381 22.01 -15.02 -40.99
N LYS A 382 23.23 -15.37 -40.56
CA LYS A 382 23.71 -16.76 -40.49
C LYS A 382 23.04 -17.60 -39.37
N ASN A 383 22.49 -16.95 -38.34
CA ASN A 383 21.83 -17.61 -37.21
C ASN A 383 20.31 -17.68 -37.34
N ILE A 384 19.70 -17.14 -38.40
CA ILE A 384 18.24 -17.17 -38.58
C ILE A 384 17.70 -18.61 -38.57
N GLN A 385 18.42 -19.56 -39.18
CA GLN A 385 18.02 -20.97 -39.14
C GLN A 385 18.05 -21.50 -37.70
N LEU A 386 19.14 -21.25 -36.97
CA LEU A 386 19.28 -21.65 -35.57
C LEU A 386 18.19 -21.04 -34.68
N TYR A 387 17.84 -19.78 -34.91
CA TYR A 387 16.73 -19.09 -34.24
C TYR A 387 15.40 -19.80 -34.49
N ASN A 388 15.06 -20.07 -35.76
CA ASN A 388 13.81 -20.76 -36.10
C ASN A 388 13.76 -22.20 -35.56
N ASP A 389 14.89 -22.91 -35.57
CA ASP A 389 15.01 -24.25 -34.99
C ASP A 389 14.78 -24.22 -33.47
N SER A 390 15.34 -23.23 -32.77
CA SER A 390 15.18 -23.06 -31.32
C SER A 390 13.74 -22.76 -30.88
N LEU A 391 12.96 -22.15 -31.79
CA LEU A 391 11.52 -21.92 -31.62
C LEU A 391 10.68 -23.08 -32.18
N GLY A 392 11.30 -24.13 -32.73
CA GLY A 392 10.59 -25.25 -33.37
C GLY A 392 9.70 -24.80 -34.54
N LEU A 393 10.05 -23.71 -35.23
CA LEU A 393 9.32 -23.19 -36.39
C LEU A 393 9.70 -23.93 -37.68
N SER A 394 10.93 -24.44 -37.76
CA SER A 394 11.44 -25.14 -38.95
C SER A 394 10.76 -26.50 -39.21
N ASN A 395 10.15 -27.11 -38.20
CA ASN A 395 9.45 -28.40 -38.31
C ASN A 395 7.97 -28.23 -38.68
N LEU A 396 7.47 -27.00 -38.80
CA LEU A 396 6.08 -26.75 -39.14
C LEU A 396 5.81 -27.20 -40.58
N LYS A 397 4.69 -27.90 -40.76
CA LYS A 397 4.14 -28.15 -42.08
C LYS A 397 3.64 -26.80 -42.62
N THR A 398 4.40 -26.21 -43.53
CA THR A 398 4.12 -24.89 -44.12
C THR A 398 3.80 -25.02 -45.61
N ILE A 399 3.23 -23.97 -46.18
CA ILE A 399 2.97 -23.84 -47.62
C ILE A 399 3.62 -22.56 -48.14
N SER A 400 4.17 -22.61 -49.35
CA SER A 400 4.77 -21.42 -49.95
C SER A 400 3.70 -20.38 -50.27
N LYS A 401 4.01 -19.08 -50.08
CA LYS A 401 3.07 -17.99 -50.35
C LYS A 401 2.42 -18.07 -51.76
N LYS A 402 3.21 -18.43 -52.78
CA LYS A 402 2.71 -18.57 -54.16
C LYS A 402 1.71 -19.71 -54.31
N GLU A 403 1.95 -20.84 -53.66
CA GLU A 403 1.07 -21.99 -53.71
C GLU A 403 -0.22 -21.75 -52.90
N LEU A 404 -0.11 -21.13 -51.73
CA LEU A 404 -1.23 -20.71 -50.90
C LEU A 404 -2.18 -19.77 -51.67
N GLU A 405 -1.64 -18.73 -52.32
CA GLU A 405 -2.42 -17.80 -53.15
C GLU A 405 -3.14 -18.50 -54.32
N SER A 406 -2.59 -19.61 -54.85
CA SER A 406 -3.22 -20.42 -55.89
C SER A 406 -4.36 -21.27 -55.34
N ARG A 407 -4.14 -21.96 -54.21
CA ARG A 407 -5.15 -22.81 -53.56
C ARG A 407 -6.35 -21.99 -53.07
N MET A 408 -6.14 -20.81 -52.50
CA MET A 408 -7.22 -19.92 -52.04
C MET A 408 -8.17 -19.44 -53.14
N LYS A 409 -7.74 -19.49 -54.41
CA LYS A 409 -8.57 -19.16 -55.59
C LYS A 409 -9.35 -20.36 -56.13
N THR A 410 -8.94 -21.58 -55.81
CA THR A 410 -9.44 -22.82 -56.43
C THR A 410 -10.20 -23.72 -55.45
N ASP A 411 -9.81 -23.75 -54.17
CA ASP A 411 -10.47 -24.52 -53.12
C ASP A 411 -11.78 -23.82 -52.68
N SER A 412 -12.87 -24.59 -52.62
CA SER A 412 -14.20 -24.08 -52.24
C SER A 412 -14.39 -23.95 -50.72
N ASP A 413 -13.61 -24.69 -49.93
CA ASP A 413 -13.63 -24.64 -48.46
C ASP A 413 -12.28 -24.20 -47.92
N LEU A 414 -12.23 -22.93 -47.50
CA LEU A 414 -11.01 -22.32 -46.96
C LEU A 414 -10.68 -22.80 -45.54
N PHE A 415 -11.64 -23.36 -44.78
CA PHE A 415 -11.36 -23.92 -43.46
C PHE A 415 -10.64 -25.28 -43.56
N GLN A 416 -10.95 -26.08 -44.58
CA GLN A 416 -10.19 -27.30 -44.85
C GLN A 416 -8.70 -27.00 -45.13
N LEU A 417 -8.42 -25.87 -45.79
CA LEU A 417 -7.04 -25.42 -46.02
C LEU A 417 -6.32 -25.05 -44.71
N ILE A 418 -7.04 -24.57 -43.69
CA ILE A 418 -6.48 -24.34 -42.34
C ILE A 418 -6.16 -25.68 -41.65
N GLU A 419 -7.04 -26.68 -41.75
CA GLU A 419 -6.82 -28.02 -41.19
C GLU A 419 -5.66 -28.76 -41.85
N ASP A 420 -5.40 -28.53 -43.15
CA ASP A 420 -4.26 -29.13 -43.86
C ASP A 420 -2.90 -28.68 -43.29
N TYR A 421 -2.85 -27.50 -42.66
CA TYR A 421 -1.66 -26.86 -42.09
C TYR A 421 -1.94 -26.40 -40.64
N PRO A 422 -2.20 -27.32 -39.70
CA PRO A 422 -2.88 -27.02 -38.43
C PRO A 422 -2.06 -26.15 -37.46
N ASP A 423 -0.75 -25.97 -37.70
CA ASP A 423 0.16 -25.19 -36.84
C ASP A 423 0.76 -23.96 -37.55
N ASP A 424 0.40 -23.71 -38.81
CA ASP A 424 0.96 -22.61 -39.62
C ASP A 424 0.11 -21.34 -39.50
N VAL A 425 0.34 -20.59 -38.44
CA VAL A 425 -0.38 -19.33 -38.13
C VAL A 425 -0.23 -18.29 -39.23
N ALA A 426 0.92 -18.24 -39.94
CA ALA A 426 1.10 -17.31 -41.04
C ALA A 426 0.17 -17.64 -42.22
N THR A 427 0.00 -18.93 -42.51
CA THR A 427 -0.98 -19.42 -43.47
C THR A 427 -2.41 -19.13 -42.99
N HIS A 428 -2.73 -19.40 -41.72
CA HIS A 428 -4.05 -19.13 -41.14
C HIS A 428 -4.42 -17.65 -41.25
N ASP A 429 -3.49 -16.74 -40.95
CA ASP A 429 -3.69 -15.29 -41.02
C ASP A 429 -4.09 -14.83 -42.43
N ILE A 430 -3.43 -15.38 -43.45
CA ILE A 430 -3.71 -15.07 -44.86
C ILE A 430 -5.09 -15.63 -45.26
N VAL A 431 -5.39 -16.87 -44.87
CA VAL A 431 -6.66 -17.53 -45.18
C VAL A 431 -7.83 -16.84 -44.48
N LEU A 432 -7.71 -16.49 -43.19
CA LEU A 432 -8.72 -15.76 -42.42
C LEU A 432 -9.01 -14.38 -43.03
N LYS A 433 -7.99 -13.66 -43.49
CA LYS A 433 -8.17 -12.37 -44.19
C LYS A 433 -8.97 -12.52 -45.48
N GLU A 434 -8.89 -13.67 -46.15
CA GLU A 434 -9.68 -13.95 -47.34
C GLU A 434 -11.09 -14.43 -46.99
N ILE A 435 -11.27 -15.24 -45.95
CA ILE A 435 -12.59 -15.61 -45.41
C ILE A 435 -13.35 -14.35 -45.01
N SER A 436 -12.70 -13.40 -44.31
CA SER A 436 -13.29 -12.12 -43.90
C SER A 436 -13.82 -11.27 -45.06
N LYS A 437 -13.25 -11.41 -46.27
CA LYS A 437 -13.78 -10.75 -47.49
C LYS A 437 -15.00 -11.47 -48.08
N LYS A 438 -15.10 -12.79 -47.90
CA LYS A 438 -16.12 -13.65 -48.50
C LYS A 438 -17.34 -13.89 -47.58
N ASP A 439 -17.16 -13.82 -46.26
CA ASP A 439 -18.19 -14.03 -45.24
C ASP A 439 -18.35 -12.79 -44.34
N PRO A 440 -19.37 -11.95 -44.60
CA PRO A 440 -19.65 -10.75 -43.80
C PRO A 440 -20.01 -11.02 -42.34
N ASN A 441 -20.55 -12.21 -42.02
CA ASN A 441 -20.95 -12.55 -40.65
C ASN A 441 -19.71 -12.87 -39.80
N LEU A 442 -18.68 -13.48 -40.41
CA LEU A 442 -17.42 -13.76 -39.74
C LEU A 442 -16.44 -12.59 -39.74
N LYS A 443 -16.58 -11.65 -40.67
CA LYS A 443 -15.67 -10.51 -40.82
C LYS A 443 -15.34 -9.84 -39.49
N ARG A 444 -16.37 -9.46 -38.72
CA ARG A 444 -16.20 -8.75 -37.44
C ARG A 444 -15.51 -9.62 -36.39
N VAL A 445 -15.88 -10.89 -36.30
CA VAL A 445 -15.25 -11.86 -35.37
C VAL A 445 -13.77 -12.03 -35.70
N ILE A 446 -13.42 -12.14 -36.99
CA ILE A 446 -12.03 -12.27 -37.44
C ILE A 446 -11.23 -10.97 -37.20
N GLU A 447 -11.83 -9.81 -37.44
CA GLU A 447 -11.20 -8.52 -37.15
C GLU A 447 -10.95 -8.33 -35.64
N ASP A 448 -11.92 -8.70 -34.80
CA ASP A 448 -11.76 -8.68 -33.35
C ASP A 448 -10.70 -9.69 -32.90
N TYR A 449 -10.65 -10.91 -33.45
CA TYR A 449 -9.58 -11.88 -33.19
C TYR A 449 -8.19 -11.29 -33.45
N PHE A 450 -7.97 -10.66 -34.60
CA PHE A 450 -6.68 -10.06 -34.92
C PHE A 450 -6.30 -8.90 -33.99
N ARG A 451 -7.29 -8.13 -33.52
CA ARG A 451 -7.07 -7.02 -32.59
C ARG A 451 -6.68 -7.55 -31.21
N GLU A 452 -7.47 -8.47 -30.67
CA GLU A 452 -7.34 -8.91 -29.28
C GLU A 452 -6.21 -9.93 -29.09
N ARG A 453 -5.82 -10.70 -30.13
CA ARG A 453 -4.84 -11.79 -29.94
C ARG A 453 -3.47 -11.34 -29.44
N THR A 454 -3.01 -10.15 -29.80
CA THR A 454 -1.67 -9.64 -29.41
C THR A 454 -1.74 -8.68 -28.22
N ASP A 455 -2.93 -8.52 -27.63
CA ASP A 455 -3.14 -7.67 -26.48
C ASP A 455 -2.78 -8.41 -25.19
N SER A 456 -3.12 -7.82 -24.05
CA SER A 456 -2.82 -8.32 -22.72
C SER A 456 -3.46 -9.67 -22.39
N ALA A 457 -2.78 -10.49 -21.58
CA ALA A 457 -3.33 -11.76 -21.07
C ALA A 457 -4.63 -11.57 -20.27
N TYR A 458 -4.85 -10.38 -19.70
CA TYR A 458 -6.07 -10.03 -18.95
C TYR A 458 -7.31 -9.87 -19.85
N ASN A 459 -7.12 -9.57 -21.14
CA ASN A 459 -8.23 -9.35 -22.06
C ASN A 459 -9.04 -10.62 -22.27
N THR A 460 -10.34 -10.44 -22.46
CA THR A 460 -11.29 -11.53 -22.68
C THR A 460 -11.94 -11.37 -24.04
N TRP A 461 -11.58 -12.24 -24.99
CA TRP A 461 -12.21 -12.28 -26.30
C TRP A 461 -12.80 -13.66 -26.61
N PRO A 462 -14.01 -13.76 -27.17
CA PRO A 462 -15.01 -12.69 -27.18
C PRO A 462 -15.49 -12.38 -25.76
N TYR A 463 -15.82 -11.11 -25.48
CA TYR A 463 -16.40 -10.70 -24.19
C TYR A 463 -17.74 -11.38 -23.87
N ASN A 464 -18.43 -11.93 -24.86
CA ASN A 464 -19.61 -12.78 -24.69
C ASN A 464 -19.31 -14.18 -25.28
N PRO A 465 -19.26 -15.25 -24.45
CA PRO A 465 -18.98 -16.61 -24.90
C PRO A 465 -19.90 -17.14 -25.99
N GLU A 466 -21.17 -16.70 -26.05
CA GLU A 466 -22.13 -17.10 -27.10
C GLU A 466 -21.71 -16.63 -28.51
N LYS A 467 -20.81 -15.64 -28.58
CA LYS A 467 -20.27 -15.11 -29.85
C LYS A 467 -19.02 -15.86 -30.31
N LEU A 468 -18.56 -16.87 -29.58
CA LEU A 468 -17.40 -17.65 -29.95
C LEU A 468 -17.70 -18.53 -31.16
N GLU A 469 -17.01 -18.28 -32.27
CA GLU A 469 -17.13 -19.10 -33.47
C GLU A 469 -16.23 -20.35 -33.36
N LYS A 470 -16.84 -21.52 -33.13
CA LYS A 470 -16.13 -22.79 -32.96
C LYS A 470 -15.29 -23.20 -34.18
N ARG A 471 -15.65 -22.75 -35.39
CA ARG A 471 -14.83 -22.98 -36.61
C ARG A 471 -13.43 -22.35 -36.53
N LEU A 472 -13.22 -21.38 -35.64
CA LEU A 472 -11.90 -20.78 -35.41
C LEU A 472 -11.02 -21.59 -34.45
N SER A 473 -11.51 -22.68 -33.85
CA SER A 473 -10.78 -23.47 -32.85
C SER A 473 -9.36 -23.81 -33.28
N THR A 474 -9.16 -24.29 -34.51
CA THR A 474 -7.83 -24.65 -35.04
C THR A 474 -6.88 -23.47 -35.08
N VAL A 475 -7.36 -22.31 -35.52
CA VAL A 475 -6.53 -21.11 -35.64
C VAL A 475 -6.18 -20.55 -34.26
N ILE A 476 -7.14 -20.51 -33.35
CA ILE A 476 -6.93 -20.02 -31.97
C ILE A 476 -5.92 -20.92 -31.26
N ASN A 477 -6.08 -22.24 -31.34
CA ASN A 477 -5.16 -23.22 -30.75
C ASN A 477 -3.74 -23.15 -31.37
N ALA A 478 -3.63 -22.95 -32.68
CA ALA A 478 -2.34 -22.80 -33.36
C ALA A 478 -1.62 -21.53 -32.92
N ALA A 479 -2.33 -20.40 -32.89
CA ALA A 479 -1.79 -19.13 -32.42
C ALA A 479 -1.34 -19.24 -30.97
N PHE A 480 -2.18 -19.75 -30.08
CA PHE A 480 -1.82 -19.93 -28.68
C PHE A 480 -0.55 -20.79 -28.50
N ARG A 481 -0.49 -21.98 -29.13
CA ARG A 481 0.69 -22.86 -29.05
C ARG A 481 1.95 -22.24 -29.66
N GLN A 482 1.84 -21.45 -30.73
CA GLN A 482 2.96 -20.67 -31.23
C GLN A 482 3.39 -19.59 -30.23
N GLY A 483 2.42 -18.98 -29.57
CA GLY A 483 2.62 -17.96 -28.54
C GLY A 483 3.36 -18.44 -27.29
N LEU A 484 3.19 -19.71 -26.91
CA LEU A 484 3.92 -20.35 -25.79
C LEU A 484 5.45 -20.36 -25.96
N LYS A 485 5.97 -20.02 -27.14
CA LYS A 485 7.41 -19.97 -27.45
C LYS A 485 8.06 -18.64 -27.03
N TYR A 486 7.24 -17.67 -26.65
CA TYR A 486 7.62 -16.31 -26.25
C TYR A 486 7.13 -16.04 -24.84
N ASP A 487 7.79 -15.11 -24.12
CA ASP A 487 7.27 -14.63 -22.84
C ASP A 487 6.06 -13.72 -23.06
N ALA A 488 5.23 -13.56 -22.03
CA ALA A 488 3.89 -12.99 -22.15
C ALA A 488 3.84 -11.56 -22.73
N ASP A 489 4.82 -10.71 -22.46
CA ASP A 489 4.78 -9.32 -22.96
C ASP A 489 5.21 -9.20 -24.43
N ASN A 490 5.56 -10.31 -25.09
CA ASN A 490 5.89 -10.31 -26.51
C ASN A 490 4.61 -10.27 -27.35
N LYS A 491 4.51 -9.37 -28.33
CA LYS A 491 3.37 -9.33 -29.27
C LYS A 491 3.14 -10.63 -30.04
N LYS A 492 4.16 -11.49 -30.18
CA LYS A 492 4.07 -12.84 -30.79
C LYS A 492 3.71 -13.95 -29.79
N ALA A 493 3.58 -13.63 -28.50
CA ALA A 493 3.11 -14.54 -27.46
C ALA A 493 1.60 -14.82 -27.53
N PHE A 494 0.89 -13.97 -28.28
CA PHE A 494 -0.55 -14.05 -28.50
C PHE A 494 -1.36 -14.17 -27.20
N CYS A 495 -1.01 -13.37 -26.19
CA CYS A 495 -1.54 -13.51 -24.84
C CYS A 495 -3.04 -13.25 -24.72
N GLY A 496 -3.58 -12.30 -25.48
CA GLY A 496 -5.00 -11.93 -25.39
C GLY A 496 -6.02 -12.98 -25.87
N ILE A 497 -5.56 -14.12 -26.41
CA ILE A 497 -6.43 -15.29 -26.69
C ILE A 497 -6.32 -16.41 -25.65
N THR A 498 -5.55 -16.22 -24.56
CA THR A 498 -5.37 -17.24 -23.52
C THR A 498 -6.71 -17.66 -22.91
N LYS A 499 -7.54 -16.69 -22.52
CA LYS A 499 -8.90 -16.96 -22.00
C LYS A 499 -9.83 -17.60 -23.04
N THR A 500 -9.66 -17.25 -24.32
CA THR A 500 -10.44 -17.83 -25.42
C THR A 500 -10.25 -19.34 -25.54
N ILE A 501 -9.04 -19.85 -25.27
CA ILE A 501 -8.76 -21.29 -25.31
C ILE A 501 -9.66 -22.06 -24.34
N GLY A 502 -9.86 -21.54 -23.12
CA GLY A 502 -10.73 -22.15 -22.12
C GLY A 502 -12.20 -22.21 -22.55
N MET A 503 -12.66 -21.22 -23.32
CA MET A 503 -14.05 -21.18 -23.82
C MET A 503 -14.34 -22.20 -24.93
N LEU A 504 -13.32 -22.74 -25.61
CA LEU A 504 -13.51 -23.72 -26.68
C LEU A 504 -13.88 -25.11 -26.14
N ASP A 505 -13.25 -25.49 -25.02
CA ASP A 505 -13.46 -26.75 -24.29
C ASP A 505 -13.51 -28.02 -25.17
N ASP A 506 -12.66 -28.07 -26.21
CA ASP A 506 -12.56 -29.19 -27.15
C ASP A 506 -11.21 -29.93 -27.03
N ASP A 507 -11.06 -31.06 -27.76
CA ASP A 507 -9.83 -31.87 -27.73
C ASP A 507 -8.57 -31.05 -28.11
N LYS A 508 -8.69 -30.07 -29.01
CA LYS A 508 -7.56 -29.22 -29.42
C LYS A 508 -7.18 -28.25 -28.30
N ALA A 509 -8.17 -27.67 -27.62
CA ALA A 509 -7.97 -26.83 -26.44
C ALA A 509 -7.25 -27.60 -25.33
N MET A 510 -7.65 -28.84 -25.04
CA MET A 510 -6.98 -29.67 -24.01
C MET A 510 -5.52 -29.97 -24.32
N ILE A 511 -5.19 -30.23 -25.60
CA ILE A 511 -3.79 -30.39 -26.02
C ILE A 511 -3.02 -29.09 -25.79
N SER A 512 -3.58 -27.95 -26.19
CA SER A 512 -2.99 -26.62 -26.01
C SER A 512 -2.77 -26.26 -24.54
N LEU A 513 -3.77 -26.47 -23.68
CA LEU A 513 -3.68 -26.23 -22.25
C LEU A 513 -2.62 -27.12 -21.60
N ARG A 514 -2.56 -28.41 -21.97
CA ARG A 514 -1.51 -29.32 -21.49
C ARG A 514 -0.13 -28.84 -21.93
N GLU A 515 0.04 -28.40 -23.17
CA GLU A 515 1.31 -27.81 -23.61
C GLU A 515 1.68 -26.55 -22.82
N ALA A 516 0.71 -25.68 -22.53
CA ALA A 516 0.91 -24.47 -21.75
C ALA A 516 1.37 -24.79 -20.32
N VAL A 517 0.73 -25.76 -19.67
CA VAL A 517 1.12 -26.25 -18.35
C VAL A 517 2.58 -26.69 -18.31
N HIS A 518 3.13 -27.26 -19.38
CA HIS A 518 4.53 -27.72 -19.39
C HIS A 518 5.54 -26.66 -19.88
N LYS A 519 5.10 -25.67 -20.67
CA LYS A 519 6.00 -24.70 -21.35
C LYS A 519 6.07 -23.33 -20.67
N LEU A 520 4.97 -22.82 -20.13
CA LEU A 520 4.93 -21.51 -19.48
C LEU A 520 5.72 -21.52 -18.18
N LYS A 521 6.26 -20.39 -17.72
CA LYS A 521 6.86 -20.32 -16.38
C LYS A 521 5.78 -20.37 -15.29
N GLN A 522 6.16 -20.68 -14.05
CA GLN A 522 5.20 -20.75 -12.94
C GLN A 522 4.55 -19.40 -12.58
N ASP A 523 5.22 -18.30 -12.94
CA ASP A 523 4.87 -16.90 -12.69
C ASP A 523 4.44 -16.18 -13.99
N ASP A 524 4.26 -16.90 -15.10
CA ASP A 524 3.71 -16.32 -16.33
C ASP A 524 2.23 -15.99 -16.14
N PRO A 525 1.76 -14.76 -16.42
CA PRO A 525 0.35 -14.36 -16.22
C PRO A 525 -0.65 -15.25 -16.98
N ARG A 526 -0.25 -15.87 -18.10
CA ARG A 526 -1.12 -16.79 -18.83
C ARG A 526 -1.40 -18.07 -18.04
N MET A 527 -0.52 -18.47 -17.13
CA MET A 527 -0.67 -19.69 -16.33
C MET A 527 -1.91 -19.64 -15.45
N GLU A 528 -2.22 -18.47 -14.87
CA GLU A 528 -3.44 -18.23 -14.09
C GLU A 528 -4.69 -18.65 -14.86
N TYR A 529 -4.84 -18.12 -16.08
CA TYR A 529 -6.00 -18.40 -16.93
C TYR A 529 -6.01 -19.81 -17.51
N VAL A 530 -4.84 -20.42 -17.71
CA VAL A 530 -4.74 -21.83 -18.08
C VAL A 530 -5.28 -22.71 -16.95
N VAL A 531 -4.93 -22.41 -15.69
CA VAL A 531 -5.43 -23.14 -14.52
C VAL A 531 -6.93 -22.91 -14.33
N GLU A 532 -7.39 -21.66 -14.41
CA GLU A 532 -8.82 -21.31 -14.34
C GLU A 532 -9.64 -22.05 -15.41
N ALA A 533 -9.16 -22.08 -16.66
CA ALA A 533 -9.81 -22.80 -17.76
C ALA A 533 -9.93 -24.30 -17.49
N LEU A 534 -8.92 -24.91 -16.85
CA LEU A 534 -8.96 -26.33 -16.48
C LEU A 534 -9.96 -26.58 -15.34
N ILE A 535 -9.99 -25.71 -14.33
CA ILE A 535 -10.92 -25.84 -13.20
C ILE A 535 -12.38 -25.75 -13.68
N ASN A 536 -12.67 -24.84 -14.61
CA ASN A 536 -14.01 -24.57 -15.11
C ASN A 536 -14.44 -25.47 -16.30
N SER A 537 -13.56 -26.35 -16.78
CA SER A 537 -13.82 -27.21 -17.94
C SER A 537 -14.64 -28.45 -17.60
N ASP A 538 -15.65 -28.74 -18.43
CA ASP A 538 -16.45 -29.97 -18.37
C ASP A 538 -15.80 -31.12 -19.15
N HIS A 539 -14.69 -30.88 -19.84
CA HIS A 539 -14.02 -31.86 -20.67
C HIS A 539 -13.34 -32.96 -19.83
N LYS A 540 -13.52 -34.23 -20.25
CA LYS A 540 -13.01 -35.42 -19.53
C LYS A 540 -11.49 -35.39 -19.25
N GLU A 541 -10.71 -34.80 -20.15
CA GLU A 541 -9.25 -34.72 -20.05
C GLU A 541 -8.79 -33.62 -19.08
N SER A 542 -9.64 -32.63 -18.77
CA SER A 542 -9.23 -31.46 -17.99
C SER A 542 -8.64 -31.86 -16.63
N ARG A 543 -9.26 -32.82 -15.94
CA ARG A 543 -8.78 -33.33 -14.64
C ARG A 543 -7.38 -33.95 -14.71
N SER A 544 -7.03 -34.58 -15.83
CA SER A 544 -5.68 -35.12 -16.04
C SER A 544 -4.68 -33.98 -16.25
N VAL A 545 -5.05 -32.96 -17.01
CA VAL A 545 -4.18 -31.81 -17.27
C VAL A 545 -3.98 -30.95 -16.02
N LEU A 546 -5.05 -30.76 -15.23
CA LEU A 546 -4.98 -30.10 -13.92
C LEU A 546 -4.08 -30.87 -12.94
N ALA A 547 -4.03 -32.20 -13.03
CA ALA A 547 -3.08 -33.01 -12.27
C ALA A 547 -1.63 -32.73 -12.70
N ASP A 548 -1.35 -32.63 -14.00
CA ASP A 548 -0.02 -32.26 -14.52
C ASP A 548 0.40 -30.88 -13.94
N ALA A 549 -0.52 -29.90 -13.90
CA ALA A 549 -0.27 -28.58 -13.31
C ALA A 549 -0.01 -28.65 -11.79
N ALA A 550 -0.79 -29.44 -11.05
CA ALA A 550 -0.60 -29.64 -9.61
C ALA A 550 0.75 -30.28 -9.26
N TRP A 551 1.22 -31.25 -10.05
CA TRP A 551 2.54 -31.85 -9.86
C TRP A 551 3.66 -30.86 -10.09
N ARG A 552 3.48 -29.97 -11.06
CA ARG A 552 4.46 -28.95 -11.43
C ARG A 552 4.73 -27.93 -10.31
N THR A 553 3.77 -27.71 -9.40
CA THR A 553 3.97 -26.89 -8.18
C THR A 553 5.17 -27.37 -7.36
N PHE A 554 5.42 -28.69 -7.30
CA PHE A 554 6.57 -29.25 -6.59
C PHE A 554 7.89 -29.09 -7.35
N GLU A 555 7.84 -29.09 -8.68
CA GLU A 555 9.01 -28.96 -9.55
C GLU A 555 9.59 -27.53 -9.50
N THR A 556 8.72 -26.54 -9.28
CA THR A 556 9.11 -25.12 -9.30
C THR A 556 9.39 -24.55 -7.91
N LEU A 557 9.34 -25.37 -6.86
CA LEU A 557 9.44 -24.92 -5.47
C LEU A 557 10.77 -24.21 -5.16
N ASP A 558 11.89 -24.69 -5.72
CA ASP A 558 13.20 -24.07 -5.44
C ASP A 558 13.31 -22.68 -6.07
N ASN A 559 12.75 -22.47 -7.26
CA ASN A 559 12.63 -21.14 -7.86
C ASN A 559 11.74 -20.22 -7.00
N VAL A 560 10.60 -20.71 -6.52
CA VAL A 560 9.70 -19.97 -5.62
C VAL A 560 10.43 -19.52 -4.35
N LYS A 561 11.25 -20.39 -3.76
CA LYS A 561 12.07 -20.06 -2.58
C LYS A 561 13.09 -18.98 -2.89
N GLU A 562 13.79 -19.10 -4.02
CA GLU A 562 14.79 -18.11 -4.45
C GLU A 562 14.16 -16.73 -4.64
N ILE A 563 13.03 -16.65 -5.36
CA ILE A 563 12.28 -15.41 -5.58
C ILE A 563 11.82 -14.83 -4.23
N ASN A 564 11.25 -15.65 -3.34
CA ASN A 564 10.79 -15.19 -2.03
C ASN A 564 11.93 -14.67 -1.14
N GLN A 565 13.09 -15.36 -1.12
CA GLN A 565 14.27 -14.91 -0.38
C GLN A 565 14.82 -13.60 -0.94
N LYS A 566 14.80 -13.45 -2.26
CA LYS A 566 15.22 -12.23 -2.95
C LYS A 566 14.30 -11.05 -2.59
N VAL A 567 12.98 -11.22 -2.71
CA VAL A 567 11.98 -10.21 -2.32
C VAL A 567 12.14 -9.81 -0.85
N GLN A 568 12.36 -10.78 0.04
CA GLN A 568 12.62 -10.51 1.46
C GLN A 568 13.90 -9.72 1.72
N LYS A 569 14.95 -9.93 0.90
CA LYS A 569 16.23 -9.25 1.02
C LYS A 569 16.19 -7.83 0.45
N GLU A 570 15.54 -7.67 -0.70
CA GLU A 570 15.46 -6.39 -1.42
C GLU A 570 14.39 -5.46 -0.83
N GLY A 571 13.42 -6.00 -0.10
CA GLY A 571 12.32 -5.21 0.43
C GLY A 571 11.33 -4.77 -0.67
N PRO A 572 10.47 -3.79 -0.37
CA PRO A 572 9.46 -3.33 -1.29
C PRO A 572 10.11 -2.52 -2.43
N THR A 573 10.20 -3.13 -3.61
CA THR A 573 10.55 -2.46 -4.88
C THR A 573 9.39 -2.63 -5.84
N LEU A 574 9.28 -1.80 -6.89
CA LEU A 574 8.24 -1.96 -7.92
C LEU A 574 8.22 -3.38 -8.50
N ASN A 575 9.41 -3.94 -8.75
CA ASN A 575 9.56 -5.31 -9.24
C ASN A 575 8.98 -6.33 -8.26
N ASN A 576 9.18 -6.12 -6.95
CA ASN A 576 8.78 -7.05 -5.90
C ASN A 576 7.32 -6.87 -5.43
N MET A 577 6.75 -5.67 -5.55
CA MET A 577 5.38 -5.36 -5.10
C MET A 577 4.32 -6.15 -5.87
N PHE A 578 4.55 -6.41 -7.15
CA PHE A 578 3.63 -7.18 -8.00
C PHE A 578 4.16 -8.58 -8.33
N THR A 579 5.22 -9.04 -7.65
CA THR A 579 5.80 -10.36 -7.92
C THR A 579 4.82 -11.46 -7.53
N SER A 580 4.34 -12.19 -8.53
CA SER A 580 3.66 -13.48 -8.35
C SER A 580 4.70 -14.57 -8.15
N TYR A 581 4.68 -15.26 -7.00
CA TYR A 581 5.60 -16.37 -6.76
C TYR A 581 5.24 -17.60 -7.60
N THR A 582 3.94 -17.89 -7.76
CA THR A 582 3.45 -18.99 -8.58
C THR A 582 1.92 -18.91 -8.78
N HIS A 583 1.48 -19.16 -10.01
CA HIS A 583 0.06 -19.35 -10.38
C HIS A 583 -0.39 -20.82 -10.31
N LEU A 584 0.48 -21.76 -9.94
CA LEU A 584 0.17 -23.21 -9.92
C LEU A 584 -0.45 -23.70 -8.60
N ASN A 585 -0.43 -22.87 -7.55
CA ASN A 585 -0.95 -23.27 -6.23
C ASN A 585 -2.45 -23.58 -6.26
N GLU A 586 -3.24 -22.86 -7.07
CA GLU A 586 -4.67 -23.10 -7.22
C GLU A 586 -4.95 -24.46 -7.87
N ALA A 587 -4.16 -24.86 -8.87
CA ALA A 587 -4.26 -26.18 -9.49
C ALA A 587 -4.03 -27.30 -8.47
N LEU A 588 -3.04 -27.16 -7.58
CA LEU A 588 -2.80 -28.12 -6.50
C LEU A 588 -3.98 -28.16 -5.53
N GLN A 589 -4.50 -26.99 -5.14
CA GLN A 589 -5.65 -26.90 -4.23
C GLN A 589 -6.87 -27.61 -4.79
N GLU A 590 -7.29 -27.29 -6.02
CA GLU A 590 -8.49 -27.88 -6.64
C GLU A 590 -8.30 -29.36 -6.91
N ARG A 591 -7.09 -29.78 -7.34
CA ARG A 591 -6.83 -31.19 -7.63
C ARG A 591 -6.83 -32.08 -6.38
N ILE A 592 -6.41 -31.57 -5.23
CA ILE A 592 -6.47 -32.30 -3.96
C ILE A 592 -7.93 -32.58 -3.55
N LEU A 593 -8.86 -31.67 -3.85
CA LEU A 593 -10.26 -31.76 -3.43
C LEU A 593 -11.10 -32.78 -4.23
N THR A 594 -10.54 -33.43 -5.26
CA THR A 594 -11.21 -34.49 -6.04
C THR A 594 -11.39 -35.81 -5.28
N LEU A 595 -10.63 -36.05 -4.20
CA LEU A 595 -10.72 -37.22 -3.32
C LEU A 595 -10.42 -38.58 -3.98
N ASP A 596 -9.57 -38.61 -5.01
CA ASP A 596 -9.18 -39.85 -5.72
C ASP A 596 -7.73 -40.28 -5.39
N GLU A 597 -7.24 -41.35 -6.04
CA GLU A 597 -5.89 -41.88 -5.80
C GLU A 597 -4.79 -40.83 -6.06
N VAL A 598 -4.96 -40.00 -7.09
CA VAL A 598 -4.01 -38.93 -7.41
C VAL A 598 -4.04 -37.84 -6.33
N SER A 599 -5.21 -37.51 -5.77
CA SER A 599 -5.28 -36.62 -4.60
C SER A 599 -4.44 -37.16 -3.43
N ILE A 600 -4.49 -38.47 -3.16
CA ILE A 600 -3.67 -39.12 -2.11
C ILE A 600 -2.17 -39.01 -2.43
N GLU A 601 -1.77 -39.21 -3.69
CA GLU A 601 -0.36 -39.08 -4.10
C GLU A 601 0.17 -37.65 -3.98
N LEU A 602 -0.62 -36.66 -4.39
CA LEU A 602 -0.30 -35.24 -4.25
C LEU A 602 -0.16 -34.83 -2.78
N ILE A 603 -1.06 -35.30 -1.90
CA ILE A 603 -0.96 -35.07 -0.45
C ILE A 603 0.32 -35.69 0.12
N LYS A 604 0.62 -36.95 -0.24
CA LYS A 604 1.86 -37.61 0.17
C LYS A 604 3.08 -36.81 -0.26
N LYS A 605 3.10 -36.31 -1.50
CA LYS A 605 4.18 -35.46 -2.01
C LYS A 605 4.26 -34.14 -1.24
N LEU A 606 3.14 -33.43 -1.04
CA LEU A 606 3.08 -32.19 -0.27
C LEU A 606 3.68 -32.36 1.13
N PHE A 607 3.32 -33.42 1.83
CA PHE A 607 3.82 -33.71 3.18
C PHE A 607 5.31 -34.04 3.25
N THR A 608 5.96 -34.42 2.15
CA THR A 608 7.44 -34.48 2.10
C THR A 608 8.09 -33.11 2.27
N TYR A 609 7.36 -32.02 2.02
CA TYR A 609 7.80 -30.63 2.16
C TYR A 609 7.26 -29.94 3.43
N ARG A 610 7.00 -30.68 4.51
CA ARG A 610 6.43 -30.16 5.77
C ARG A 610 7.13 -28.95 6.40
N ASP A 611 8.44 -28.78 6.17
CA ASP A 611 9.19 -27.62 6.67
C ASP A 611 9.09 -26.39 5.74
N HIS A 612 8.36 -26.52 4.64
CA HIS A 612 8.19 -25.52 3.57
C HIS A 612 6.72 -25.24 3.24
N PHE A 613 5.77 -25.60 4.12
CA PHE A 613 4.33 -25.42 3.89
C PHE A 613 3.90 -23.99 3.55
N LYS A 614 4.66 -22.97 3.99
CA LYS A 614 4.37 -21.55 3.68
C LYS A 614 4.27 -21.23 2.17
N TYR A 615 4.88 -22.05 1.31
CA TYR A 615 4.88 -21.83 -0.15
C TYR A 615 3.68 -22.44 -0.89
N PHE A 616 2.86 -23.25 -0.21
CA PHE A 616 1.74 -23.99 -0.84
C PHE A 616 0.35 -23.38 -0.54
N GLY A 617 0.31 -22.19 0.06
CA GLY A 617 -0.93 -21.48 0.35
C GLY A 617 -1.92 -22.32 1.18
N MET A 618 -3.17 -22.38 0.71
CA MET A 618 -4.28 -23.11 1.34
C MET A 618 -4.31 -24.62 1.01
N SER A 619 -3.48 -25.08 0.08
CA SER A 619 -3.41 -26.51 -0.30
C SER A 619 -3.09 -27.42 0.89
N VAL A 620 -2.37 -26.90 1.88
CA VAL A 620 -2.02 -27.62 3.13
C VAL A 620 -3.28 -27.90 3.97
N GLY A 621 -4.15 -26.90 4.16
CA GLY A 621 -5.43 -27.06 4.85
C GLY A 621 -6.36 -28.03 4.13
N ASN A 622 -6.43 -27.94 2.80
CA ASN A 622 -7.20 -28.89 1.99
C ASN A 622 -6.66 -30.31 2.15
N ALA A 623 -5.35 -30.51 2.13
CA ALA A 623 -4.74 -31.81 2.37
C ALA A 623 -5.13 -32.40 3.74
N PHE A 624 -5.13 -31.60 4.81
CA PHE A 624 -5.59 -32.04 6.13
C PHE A 624 -7.07 -32.43 6.14
N ALA A 625 -7.93 -31.62 5.52
CA ALA A 625 -9.36 -31.91 5.40
C ALA A 625 -9.62 -33.22 4.64
N VAL A 626 -8.90 -33.47 3.55
CA VAL A 626 -9.00 -34.70 2.76
C VAL A 626 -8.47 -35.91 3.53
N CYS A 627 -7.36 -35.78 4.27
CA CYS A 627 -6.86 -36.85 5.14
C CYS A 627 -7.92 -37.31 6.15
N ALA A 628 -8.62 -36.35 6.78
CA ALA A 628 -9.68 -36.65 7.72
C ALA A 628 -10.91 -37.28 7.04
N HIS A 629 -11.27 -36.81 5.83
CA HIS A 629 -12.38 -37.37 5.08
C HIS A 629 -12.14 -38.82 4.64
N LEU A 630 -10.93 -39.12 4.16
CA LEU A 630 -10.55 -40.45 3.66
C LEU A 630 -10.00 -41.40 4.74
N GLY A 631 -9.73 -40.91 5.96
CA GLY A 631 -9.21 -41.71 7.07
C GLY A 631 -7.74 -42.12 6.93
N LEU A 632 -6.89 -41.22 6.41
CA LEU A 632 -5.45 -41.47 6.14
C LEU A 632 -4.60 -41.37 7.43
N ASN A 633 -4.77 -42.34 8.33
CA ASN A 633 -4.19 -42.32 9.68
C ASN A 633 -2.65 -42.23 9.73
N GLU A 634 -1.95 -42.61 8.67
CA GLU A 634 -0.49 -42.46 8.56
C GLU A 634 0.00 -41.01 8.67
N HIS A 635 -0.88 -40.02 8.46
CA HIS A 635 -0.53 -38.60 8.45
C HIS A 635 -0.87 -37.84 9.75
N ILE A 636 -1.47 -38.50 10.74
CA ILE A 636 -1.88 -37.86 12.02
C ILE A 636 -0.71 -37.12 12.68
N GLY A 637 0.49 -37.73 12.70
CA GLY A 637 1.67 -37.12 13.32
C GLY A 637 2.10 -35.79 12.66
N ILE A 638 1.89 -35.64 11.35
CA ILE A 638 2.22 -34.41 10.62
C ILE A 638 1.22 -33.29 10.99
N ILE A 639 -0.07 -33.62 11.10
CA ILE A 639 -1.13 -32.70 11.50
C ILE A 639 -0.88 -32.20 12.94
N GLU A 640 -0.57 -33.12 13.85
CA GLU A 640 -0.20 -32.81 15.23
C GLU A 640 1.02 -31.88 15.31
N ASP A 641 2.10 -32.22 14.60
CA ASP A 641 3.33 -31.41 14.60
C ASP A 641 3.09 -30.00 14.02
N TYR A 642 2.21 -29.87 13.01
CA TYR A 642 1.85 -28.57 12.43
C TYR A 642 1.15 -27.67 13.45
N LEU A 643 0.16 -28.19 14.18
CA LEU A 643 -0.57 -27.46 15.23
C LEU A 643 0.34 -27.10 16.42
N LYS A 644 1.30 -27.96 16.77
CA LYS A 644 2.30 -27.65 17.80
C LYS A 644 3.25 -26.54 17.36
N LYS A 645 3.66 -26.52 16.10
CA LYS A 645 4.49 -25.45 15.54
C LYS A 645 3.73 -24.13 15.44
N SER A 646 2.42 -24.14 15.14
CA SER A 646 1.63 -22.90 15.05
C SER A 646 1.55 -22.13 16.37
N PHE A 647 1.63 -22.84 17.50
CA PHE A 647 1.69 -22.22 18.83
C PHE A 647 2.94 -21.34 19.05
N GLN A 648 3.99 -21.54 18.24
CA GLN A 648 5.27 -20.83 18.37
C GLN A 648 5.35 -19.60 17.44
N ILE A 649 4.29 -19.27 16.70
CA ILE A 649 4.27 -18.11 15.80
C ILE A 649 4.25 -16.82 16.63
N ASN A 650 5.20 -15.92 16.36
CA ASN A 650 5.32 -14.61 17.00
C ASN A 650 5.14 -13.49 15.96
N GLY A 651 4.70 -12.33 16.43
CA GLY A 651 4.51 -11.13 15.61
C GLY A 651 5.68 -10.14 15.70
N ARG A 652 5.67 -9.11 14.86
CA ARG A 652 6.60 -7.98 14.99
C ARG A 652 6.21 -7.09 16.18
N ASP A 653 4.91 -6.94 16.41
CA ASP A 653 4.31 -6.07 17.42
C ASP A 653 3.01 -6.67 17.99
N ARG A 654 2.27 -5.90 18.80
CA ARG A 654 0.99 -6.34 19.39
C ARG A 654 -0.17 -6.37 18.38
N GLY A 655 -0.09 -5.59 17.30
CA GLY A 655 -1.07 -5.50 16.22
C GLY A 655 -0.94 -6.61 15.17
N SER A 656 0.15 -7.38 15.22
CA SER A 656 0.40 -8.50 14.33
C SER A 656 -0.74 -9.53 14.39
N TYR A 657 -1.13 -10.06 13.23
CA TYR A 657 -2.22 -11.03 13.04
C TYR A 657 -1.79 -12.15 12.08
N LEU A 658 -2.55 -13.24 12.03
CA LEU A 658 -2.32 -14.33 11.09
C LEU A 658 -2.93 -14.03 9.72
N GLU A 659 -2.19 -14.34 8.66
CA GLU A 659 -2.71 -14.30 7.29
C GLU A 659 -3.78 -15.39 7.06
N LEU A 660 -4.68 -15.16 6.09
CA LEU A 660 -5.78 -16.07 5.74
C LEU A 660 -5.34 -17.52 5.54
N ARG A 661 -4.25 -17.73 4.79
CA ARG A 661 -3.72 -19.08 4.53
C ARG A 661 -3.39 -19.84 5.83
N LEU A 662 -2.85 -19.16 6.84
CA LEU A 662 -2.51 -19.78 8.12
C LEU A 662 -3.77 -20.10 8.91
N ILE A 663 -4.73 -19.17 8.96
CA ILE A 663 -6.02 -19.37 9.64
C ILE A 663 -6.74 -20.60 9.08
N ILE A 664 -6.81 -20.72 7.76
CA ILE A 664 -7.44 -21.85 7.09
C ILE A 664 -6.69 -23.16 7.37
N ASN A 665 -5.37 -23.17 7.19
CA ASN A 665 -4.56 -24.36 7.37
C ASN A 665 -4.61 -24.89 8.81
N ILE A 666 -4.50 -24.00 9.82
CA ILE A 666 -4.54 -24.37 11.23
C ILE A 666 -5.95 -24.82 11.63
N SER A 667 -7.00 -24.17 11.11
CA SER A 667 -8.39 -24.57 11.38
C SER A 667 -8.72 -25.95 10.82
N GLU A 668 -8.37 -26.23 9.56
CA GLU A 668 -8.60 -27.55 8.96
C GLU A 668 -7.68 -28.62 9.59
N ALA A 669 -6.46 -28.28 10.02
CA ALA A 669 -5.61 -29.18 10.81
C ALA A 669 -6.28 -29.55 12.14
N ALA A 670 -6.82 -28.58 12.88
CA ALA A 670 -7.47 -28.82 14.17
C ALA A 670 -8.71 -29.70 14.02
N ILE A 671 -9.55 -29.44 13.00
CA ILE A 671 -10.72 -30.27 12.70
C ILE A 671 -10.30 -31.68 12.23
N ALA A 672 -9.25 -31.78 11.42
CA ALA A 672 -8.74 -33.06 10.94
C ALA A 672 -8.22 -33.92 12.08
N TRP A 673 -7.42 -33.36 12.99
CA TRP A 673 -6.91 -34.08 14.16
C TRP A 673 -8.06 -34.54 15.07
N ALA A 674 -9.02 -33.65 15.33
CA ALA A 674 -10.24 -33.97 16.08
C ALA A 674 -11.08 -35.09 15.44
N THR A 675 -11.02 -35.25 14.12
CA THR A 675 -11.73 -36.31 13.39
C THR A 675 -10.98 -37.65 13.48
N MET A 676 -9.66 -37.62 13.36
CA MET A 676 -8.83 -38.82 13.18
C MET A 676 -8.30 -39.41 14.49
N ASP A 677 -8.03 -38.58 15.51
CA ASP A 677 -7.57 -39.00 16.84
C ASP A 677 -8.26 -38.16 17.96
N PRO A 678 -9.56 -38.40 18.21
CA PRO A 678 -10.39 -37.52 19.05
C PRO A 678 -9.88 -37.34 20.48
N GLU A 679 -9.46 -38.43 21.13
CA GLU A 679 -9.06 -38.41 22.55
C GLU A 679 -7.79 -37.61 22.77
N LYS A 680 -6.77 -37.81 21.92
CA LYS A 680 -5.52 -37.06 22.00
C LYS A 680 -5.71 -35.61 21.58
N ALA A 681 -6.44 -35.37 20.49
CA ALA A 681 -6.74 -34.03 20.00
C ALA A 681 -7.46 -33.20 21.07
N LYS A 682 -8.45 -33.78 21.77
CA LYS A 682 -9.16 -33.10 22.87
C LYS A 682 -8.20 -32.55 23.92
N LEU A 683 -7.31 -33.40 24.43
CA LEU A 683 -6.37 -33.04 25.48
C LEU A 683 -5.37 -31.98 25.02
N GLU A 684 -4.77 -32.17 23.85
CA GLU A 684 -3.69 -31.30 23.37
C GLU A 684 -4.22 -29.98 22.81
N LEU A 685 -5.31 -29.97 22.03
CA LEU A 685 -5.93 -28.72 21.56
C LEU A 685 -6.42 -27.87 22.73
N SER A 686 -6.94 -28.49 23.80
CA SER A 686 -7.34 -27.73 25.00
C SER A 686 -6.14 -27.06 25.66
N LYS A 687 -4.98 -27.72 25.72
CA LYS A 687 -3.74 -27.10 26.24
C LYS A 687 -3.28 -25.93 25.37
N LEU A 688 -3.31 -26.09 24.04
CA LEU A 688 -2.95 -25.03 23.11
C LEU A 688 -3.92 -23.83 23.21
N PHE A 689 -5.23 -24.09 23.27
CA PHE A 689 -6.28 -23.08 23.41
C PHE A 689 -6.14 -22.24 24.68
N THR A 690 -5.75 -22.85 25.80
CA THR A 690 -5.50 -22.10 27.05
C THR A 690 -4.12 -21.44 27.08
N GLY A 691 -3.11 -22.08 26.49
CA GLY A 691 -1.73 -21.58 26.53
C GLY A 691 -1.49 -20.31 25.72
N VAL A 692 -2.30 -20.06 24.67
CA VAL A 692 -2.12 -18.87 23.82
C VAL A 692 -2.43 -17.56 24.54
N ASP A 693 -3.20 -17.60 25.65
CA ASP A 693 -3.50 -16.42 26.46
C ASP A 693 -2.25 -15.82 27.12
N GLU A 694 -1.14 -16.55 27.17
CA GLU A 694 0.17 -16.08 27.70
C GLU A 694 1.03 -15.37 26.65
N SER A 695 0.57 -15.25 25.39
CA SER A 695 1.33 -14.63 24.30
C SER A 695 1.47 -13.11 24.47
N ASN A 696 2.64 -12.58 24.10
CA ASN A 696 2.88 -11.13 24.01
C ASN A 696 2.23 -10.49 22.77
N HIS A 697 1.69 -11.29 21.85
CA HIS A 697 1.08 -10.86 20.58
C HIS A 697 -0.42 -11.18 20.58
N PRO A 698 -1.28 -10.30 21.13
CA PRO A 698 -2.69 -10.62 21.33
C PRO A 698 -3.44 -10.86 20.01
N GLY A 699 -3.10 -10.17 18.93
CA GLY A 699 -3.72 -10.39 17.61
C GLY A 699 -3.50 -11.81 17.05
N ILE A 700 -2.27 -12.31 17.10
CA ILE A 700 -1.94 -13.71 16.76
C ILE A 700 -2.59 -14.69 17.76
N ALA A 701 -2.60 -14.36 19.05
CA ALA A 701 -3.15 -15.24 20.08
C ALA A 701 -4.62 -15.55 19.86
N ILE A 702 -5.44 -14.52 19.60
CA ILE A 702 -6.87 -14.70 19.35
C ILE A 702 -7.15 -15.39 17.99
N ASP A 703 -6.29 -15.21 16.98
CA ASP A 703 -6.37 -15.98 15.72
C ASP A 703 -6.11 -17.47 15.95
N LEU A 704 -5.03 -17.81 16.66
CA LEU A 704 -4.70 -19.20 17.00
C LEU A 704 -5.80 -19.83 17.84
N LYS A 705 -6.34 -19.10 18.81
CA LYS A 705 -7.44 -19.54 19.66
C LYS A 705 -8.70 -19.85 18.84
N ALA A 706 -9.04 -19.00 17.86
CA ALA A 706 -10.14 -19.23 16.92
C ALA A 706 -9.90 -20.45 16.02
N CYS A 707 -8.66 -20.76 15.65
CA CYS A 707 -8.35 -21.96 14.89
C CYS A 707 -8.48 -23.23 15.75
N TYR A 708 -7.94 -23.23 16.98
CA TYR A 708 -8.00 -24.39 17.87
C TYR A 708 -9.42 -24.68 18.36
N VAL A 709 -10.23 -23.65 18.62
CA VAL A 709 -11.62 -23.83 19.05
C VAL A 709 -12.46 -24.53 17.98
N ALA A 710 -12.10 -24.44 16.70
CA ALA A 710 -12.79 -25.17 15.63
C ALA A 710 -12.70 -26.69 15.84
N GLY A 711 -11.53 -27.21 16.19
CA GLY A 711 -11.34 -28.63 16.54
C GLY A 711 -12.01 -29.01 17.86
N LEU A 712 -11.97 -28.13 18.87
CA LEU A 712 -12.60 -28.38 20.17
C LEU A 712 -14.14 -28.39 20.08
N LEU A 713 -14.75 -27.45 19.33
CA LEU A 713 -16.19 -27.45 19.04
C LEU A 713 -16.61 -28.66 18.20
N PHE A 714 -15.72 -29.16 17.34
CA PHE A 714 -15.98 -30.37 16.58
C PHE A 714 -16.14 -31.59 17.51
N LEU A 715 -15.34 -31.65 18.58
CA LEU A 715 -15.37 -32.72 19.59
C LEU A 715 -16.50 -32.51 20.61
N GLU A 716 -16.70 -31.28 21.06
CA GLU A 716 -17.62 -30.91 22.13
C GLU A 716 -18.53 -29.74 21.72
N PRO A 717 -19.51 -29.97 20.83
CA PRO A 717 -20.34 -28.90 20.24
C PRO A 717 -21.23 -28.18 21.26
N ASP A 718 -21.48 -28.78 22.42
CA ASP A 718 -22.31 -28.23 23.49
C ASP A 718 -21.49 -27.60 24.64
N ASN A 719 -20.15 -27.57 24.53
CA ASN A 719 -19.31 -26.98 25.56
C ASN A 719 -19.52 -25.46 25.64
N LYS A 720 -19.94 -24.97 26.81
CA LYS A 720 -20.29 -23.56 27.01
C LYS A 720 -19.11 -22.60 26.82
N GLU A 721 -17.90 -22.99 27.22
CA GLU A 721 -16.72 -22.16 27.08
C GLU A 721 -16.40 -21.92 25.60
N TYR A 722 -16.37 -22.99 24.82
CA TYR A 722 -16.06 -22.95 23.39
C TYR A 722 -17.16 -22.25 22.60
N LEU A 723 -18.43 -22.49 22.94
CA LEU A 723 -19.57 -21.79 22.33
C LEU A 723 -19.54 -20.29 22.61
N ASN A 724 -19.29 -19.87 23.86
CA ASN A 724 -19.21 -18.45 24.20
C ASN A 724 -18.04 -17.76 23.48
N PHE A 725 -16.90 -18.43 23.33
CA PHE A 725 -15.79 -17.90 22.57
C PHE A 725 -16.12 -17.82 21.07
N ALA A 726 -16.79 -18.83 20.50
CA ALA A 726 -17.24 -18.77 19.11
C ALA A 726 -18.28 -17.68 18.85
N GLU A 727 -19.21 -17.44 19.77
CA GLU A 727 -20.15 -16.31 19.72
C GLU A 727 -19.41 -14.96 19.73
N ARG A 728 -18.34 -14.83 20.51
CA ARG A 728 -17.48 -13.65 20.52
C ARG A 728 -16.78 -13.43 19.18
N ILE A 729 -16.19 -14.49 18.61
CA ILE A 729 -15.47 -14.39 17.34
C ILE A 729 -16.43 -14.12 16.17
N LEU A 730 -17.55 -14.83 16.08
CA LEU A 730 -18.55 -14.62 15.02
C LEU A 730 -19.35 -13.33 15.19
N GLY A 731 -19.52 -12.87 16.43
CA GLY A 731 -20.19 -11.62 16.73
C GLY A 731 -19.33 -10.39 16.43
N ASN A 732 -18.02 -10.56 16.21
CA ASN A 732 -17.17 -9.48 15.72
C ASN A 732 -17.55 -9.20 14.26
N LYS A 733 -18.13 -8.02 14.04
CA LYS A 733 -18.56 -7.54 12.71
C LYS A 733 -17.50 -6.72 11.98
N GLY A 734 -16.35 -6.51 12.62
CA GLY A 734 -15.19 -6.01 11.90
C GLY A 734 -14.69 -7.12 11.00
N ASP A 735 -14.22 -6.75 9.83
CA ASP A 735 -13.68 -7.63 8.79
C ASP A 735 -12.49 -8.50 9.28
N GLN A 736 -12.78 -9.47 10.15
CA GLN A 736 -11.87 -10.46 10.72
C GLN A 736 -12.07 -11.88 10.13
N ILE A 737 -11.11 -12.31 9.31
CA ILE A 737 -11.11 -13.62 8.63
C ILE A 737 -10.96 -14.84 9.56
N ARG A 738 -10.68 -14.62 10.85
CA ARG A 738 -10.53 -15.66 11.90
C ARG A 738 -11.79 -16.49 12.17
N VAL A 739 -12.94 -16.06 11.65
CA VAL A 739 -14.23 -16.75 11.75
C VAL A 739 -14.28 -18.06 10.96
N TYR A 740 -13.40 -18.23 9.95
CA TYR A 740 -13.41 -19.36 9.02
C TYR A 740 -13.58 -20.72 9.70
N GLY A 741 -12.69 -21.09 10.63
CA GLY A 741 -12.68 -22.42 11.24
C GLY A 741 -13.96 -22.74 12.02
N ILE A 742 -14.53 -21.73 12.68
CA ILE A 742 -15.77 -21.87 13.44
C ILE A 742 -16.94 -22.10 12.48
N ILE A 743 -17.04 -21.34 11.38
CA ILE A 743 -18.08 -21.52 10.34
C ILE A 743 -18.00 -22.92 9.74
N ARG A 744 -16.79 -23.39 9.42
CA ARG A 744 -16.54 -24.76 8.95
C ARG A 744 -17.04 -25.81 9.95
N CYS A 745 -16.77 -25.61 11.24
CA CYS A 745 -17.25 -26.50 12.29
C CYS A 745 -18.78 -26.48 12.42
N ILE A 746 -19.41 -25.28 12.37
CA ILE A 746 -20.87 -25.12 12.38
C ILE A 746 -21.51 -25.96 11.28
N LYS A 747 -20.99 -25.88 10.06
CA LYS A 747 -21.45 -26.70 8.91
C LYS A 747 -21.29 -28.19 9.18
N LYS A 748 -20.08 -28.63 9.56
CA LYS A 748 -19.76 -30.07 9.78
C LYS A 748 -20.57 -30.69 10.92
N LYS A 749 -20.88 -29.95 11.99
CA LYS A 749 -21.58 -30.45 13.18
C LYS A 749 -23.03 -29.99 13.33
N LYS A 750 -23.52 -29.15 12.41
CA LYS A 750 -24.87 -28.57 12.42
C LYS A 750 -25.19 -27.83 13.74
N ILE A 751 -24.28 -26.94 14.17
CA ILE A 751 -24.40 -26.21 15.44
C ILE A 751 -25.44 -25.08 15.31
N VAL A 752 -26.71 -25.38 15.60
CA VAL A 752 -27.84 -24.45 15.41
C VAL A 752 -27.72 -23.18 16.27
N LYS A 753 -27.09 -23.25 17.45
CA LYS A 753 -26.96 -22.10 18.38
C LYS A 753 -26.26 -20.88 17.76
N LEU A 754 -25.39 -21.11 16.77
CA LEU A 754 -24.60 -20.05 16.12
C LEU A 754 -25.19 -19.58 14.78
N LYS A 755 -26.36 -20.11 14.38
CA LYS A 755 -26.97 -19.87 13.05
C LYS A 755 -27.16 -18.37 12.74
N ASP A 756 -27.67 -17.59 13.70
CA ASP A 756 -28.00 -16.18 13.45
C ASP A 756 -26.75 -15.31 13.29
N TYR A 757 -25.58 -15.74 13.80
CA TYR A 757 -24.32 -15.04 13.58
C TYR A 757 -23.79 -15.18 12.16
N LEU A 758 -24.15 -16.26 11.45
CA LEU A 758 -23.72 -16.47 10.06
C LEU A 758 -24.22 -15.36 9.13
N TRP A 759 -25.38 -14.77 9.43
CA TRP A 759 -26.02 -13.77 8.59
C TRP A 759 -25.11 -12.58 8.27
N TYR A 760 -24.31 -12.13 9.25
CA TYR A 760 -23.39 -11.01 9.06
C TYR A 760 -22.22 -11.36 8.13
N HIS A 761 -21.74 -12.60 8.19
CA HIS A 761 -20.63 -13.09 7.38
C HIS A 761 -21.05 -13.44 5.94
N ILE A 762 -22.35 -13.40 5.64
CA ILE A 762 -22.90 -13.53 4.28
C ILE A 762 -22.91 -12.19 3.54
N TYR A 763 -22.92 -11.05 4.25
CA TYR A 763 -23.08 -9.71 3.67
C TYR A 763 -22.16 -8.66 4.34
N ALA A 764 -20.93 -9.03 4.70
CA ALA A 764 -20.03 -8.14 5.46
C ALA A 764 -19.60 -6.90 4.65
N ASP A 765 -19.24 -7.06 3.38
CA ASP A 765 -19.02 -5.98 2.41
C ASP A 765 -19.17 -6.55 0.98
N PRO A 766 -20.17 -6.13 0.19
CA PRO A 766 -20.39 -6.68 -1.15
C PRO A 766 -19.32 -6.27 -2.17
N ASN A 767 -18.48 -5.25 -1.93
CA ASN A 767 -17.49 -4.75 -2.90
C ASN A 767 -16.23 -4.17 -2.22
N PRO A 768 -15.36 -5.01 -1.62
CA PRO A 768 -14.14 -4.53 -0.99
C PRO A 768 -13.18 -3.94 -2.05
N MET A 769 -12.65 -2.73 -1.82
CA MET A 769 -11.77 -2.07 -2.79
C MET A 769 -10.38 -2.72 -2.93
N VAL A 770 -9.92 -3.52 -1.95
CA VAL A 770 -8.52 -4.00 -1.90
C VAL A 770 -8.34 -5.43 -1.36
N ASP A 771 -9.24 -5.96 -0.52
CA ASP A 771 -9.07 -7.27 0.14
C ASP A 771 -10.21 -8.26 -0.16
N TYR A 772 -9.94 -9.22 -1.04
CA TYR A 772 -10.88 -10.28 -1.42
C TYR A 772 -10.94 -11.46 -0.44
N SER A 773 -10.20 -11.43 0.67
CA SER A 773 -10.20 -12.52 1.67
C SER A 773 -11.61 -12.80 2.23
N TRP A 774 -12.50 -11.80 2.21
CA TRP A 774 -13.90 -11.91 2.63
C TRP A 774 -14.74 -12.87 1.78
N SER A 775 -14.44 -12.97 0.48
CA SER A 775 -15.15 -13.89 -0.41
C SER A 775 -15.09 -15.34 0.07
N TYR A 776 -13.95 -15.77 0.61
CA TYR A 776 -13.78 -17.11 1.20
C TYR A 776 -14.68 -17.32 2.43
N ILE A 777 -14.82 -16.29 3.27
CA ILE A 777 -15.67 -16.32 4.45
C ILE A 777 -17.14 -16.38 4.04
N GLU A 778 -17.54 -15.55 3.08
CA GLU A 778 -18.90 -15.49 2.55
C GLU A 778 -19.34 -16.85 1.99
N VAL A 779 -18.52 -17.46 1.13
CA VAL A 779 -18.81 -18.77 0.52
C VAL A 779 -19.05 -19.82 1.60
N GLU A 780 -18.18 -19.88 2.61
CA GLU A 780 -18.35 -20.85 3.71
C GLU A 780 -19.55 -20.51 4.61
N ALA A 781 -19.83 -19.23 4.86
CA ALA A 781 -20.98 -18.79 5.64
C ALA A 781 -22.32 -19.15 4.96
N ARG A 782 -22.42 -18.92 3.65
CA ARG A 782 -23.58 -19.31 2.83
C ARG A 782 -23.76 -20.83 2.83
N SER A 783 -22.68 -21.58 2.66
CA SER A 783 -22.74 -23.04 2.68
C SER A 783 -23.14 -23.60 4.05
N ALA A 784 -22.66 -23.00 5.14
CA ALA A 784 -23.09 -23.33 6.50
C ALA A 784 -24.57 -23.00 6.73
N TRP A 785 -25.02 -21.83 6.26
CA TRP A 785 -26.42 -21.41 6.33
C TRP A 785 -27.35 -22.38 5.61
N GLU A 786 -27.04 -22.74 4.37
CA GLU A 786 -27.82 -23.71 3.59
C GLU A 786 -27.88 -25.07 4.30
N THR A 787 -26.76 -25.53 4.87
CA THR A 787 -26.71 -26.78 5.63
C THR A 787 -27.62 -26.77 6.86
N LEU A 788 -27.74 -25.63 7.55
CA LEU A 788 -28.55 -25.47 8.76
C LEU A 788 -30.04 -25.22 8.47
N THR A 789 -30.34 -24.49 7.40
CA THR A 789 -31.71 -24.04 7.09
C THR A 789 -32.40 -24.85 6.02
N GLY A 790 -31.65 -25.55 5.16
CA GLY A 790 -32.14 -26.25 3.98
C GLY A 790 -32.48 -25.32 2.81
N SER A 791 -32.12 -24.05 2.89
CA SER A 791 -32.38 -23.02 1.87
C SER A 791 -31.16 -22.15 1.66
N GLU A 792 -30.90 -21.76 0.41
CA GLU A 792 -29.89 -20.74 0.10
C GLU A 792 -30.22 -19.43 0.83
N ALA A 793 -29.18 -18.75 1.34
CA ALA A 793 -29.34 -17.38 1.80
C ALA A 793 -29.70 -16.48 0.60
N PRO A 794 -30.51 -15.43 0.78
CA PRO A 794 -30.84 -14.51 -0.29
C PRO A 794 -29.59 -14.01 -1.04
N LYS A 795 -29.69 -13.83 -2.35
CA LYS A 795 -28.63 -13.13 -3.08
C LYS A 795 -28.66 -11.65 -2.69
N PHE A 796 -27.49 -11.02 -2.72
CA PHE A 796 -27.43 -9.57 -2.57
C PHE A 796 -28.18 -8.90 -3.75
N ASP A 797 -29.03 -7.93 -3.45
CA ASP A 797 -29.78 -7.14 -4.44
C ASP A 797 -29.01 -5.84 -4.72
N ASP A 798 -28.32 -5.77 -5.85
CA ASP A 798 -27.46 -4.64 -6.25
C ASP A 798 -28.24 -3.49 -6.91
N SER A 799 -29.56 -3.59 -7.03
CA SER A 799 -30.37 -2.60 -7.75
C SER A 799 -30.37 -1.19 -7.14
N ASP A 800 -30.14 -1.09 -5.83
CA ASP A 800 -29.94 0.18 -5.09
C ASP A 800 -28.99 0.01 -3.90
N GLU A 801 -27.84 -0.64 -4.10
CA GLU A 801 -26.90 -0.97 -3.01
C GLU A 801 -26.43 0.26 -2.22
N TYR A 802 -26.32 1.42 -2.88
CA TYR A 802 -25.90 2.70 -2.29
C TYR A 802 -27.04 3.51 -1.67
N ALA A 803 -28.23 2.90 -1.48
CA ALA A 803 -29.42 3.54 -0.94
C ALA A 803 -29.82 4.85 -1.66
N SER A 804 -29.47 4.98 -2.93
CA SER A 804 -29.66 6.18 -3.74
C SER A 804 -31.12 6.40 -4.10
N ALA A 805 -31.87 5.36 -4.43
CA ALA A 805 -33.30 5.45 -4.71
C ALA A 805 -34.12 5.66 -3.43
N LEU A 806 -33.67 5.12 -2.28
CA LEU A 806 -34.30 5.36 -0.98
C LEU A 806 -34.33 6.85 -0.57
N SER A 807 -33.35 7.65 -1.00
CA SER A 807 -33.32 9.11 -0.77
C SER A 807 -34.53 9.87 -1.35
N LYS A 808 -35.24 9.27 -2.32
CA LYS A 808 -36.47 9.84 -2.89
C LYS A 808 -37.70 9.52 -2.02
N LYS A 809 -37.57 8.56 -1.10
CA LYS A 809 -38.60 8.05 -0.20
C LYS A 809 -38.02 7.84 1.21
N ASN A 810 -37.59 8.94 1.83
CA ASN A 810 -36.85 8.94 3.11
C ASN A 810 -37.49 8.12 4.24
N THR A 811 -38.81 7.90 4.22
CA THR A 811 -39.51 7.07 5.21
C THR A 811 -39.05 5.61 5.24
N LEU A 812 -38.38 5.13 4.17
CA LEU A 812 -37.85 3.76 4.08
C LEU A 812 -36.40 3.64 4.57
N LEU A 813 -35.68 4.75 4.77
CA LEU A 813 -34.28 4.73 5.20
C LEU A 813 -34.05 4.02 6.55
N PRO A 814 -34.92 4.15 7.57
CA PRO A 814 -34.72 3.42 8.82
C PRO A 814 -34.80 1.91 8.64
N GLU A 815 -35.81 1.42 7.91
CA GLU A 815 -36.01 -0.02 7.67
C GLU A 815 -34.84 -0.62 6.88
N ALA A 816 -34.21 0.16 6.00
CA ALA A 816 -33.05 -0.27 5.23
C ALA A 816 -31.83 -0.69 6.10
N ILE A 817 -31.71 -0.18 7.34
CA ILE A 817 -30.68 -0.62 8.31
C ILE A 817 -30.80 -2.12 8.62
N LEU A 818 -32.00 -2.68 8.50
CA LEU A 818 -32.29 -4.08 8.80
C LEU A 818 -32.10 -5.02 7.60
N HIS A 819 -31.76 -4.48 6.43
CA HIS A 819 -31.71 -5.21 5.16
C HIS A 819 -30.30 -5.20 4.52
N PRO A 820 -29.29 -5.80 5.19
CA PRO A 820 -27.93 -5.89 4.63
C PRO A 820 -27.87 -6.75 3.35
N GLU A 821 -28.89 -7.57 3.08
CA GLU A 821 -29.02 -8.31 1.83
C GLU A 821 -29.41 -7.44 0.62
N LYS A 822 -29.72 -6.15 0.85
CA LYS A 822 -30.13 -5.19 -0.20
C LYS A 822 -29.33 -3.91 -0.21
N TYR A 823 -28.86 -3.47 0.95
CA TYR A 823 -28.27 -2.15 1.10
C TYR A 823 -26.93 -2.25 1.81
N SER A 824 -25.94 -1.51 1.30
CA SER A 824 -24.72 -1.26 2.03
C SER A 824 -25.05 -0.39 3.26
N ILE A 825 -24.86 -0.96 4.45
CA ILE A 825 -25.21 -0.31 5.72
C ILE A 825 -24.47 1.03 5.90
N GLN A 826 -23.21 1.10 5.49
CA GLN A 826 -22.45 2.34 5.44
C GLN A 826 -23.21 3.43 4.68
N HIS A 827 -23.67 3.14 3.46
CA HIS A 827 -24.36 4.09 2.61
C HIS A 827 -25.75 4.46 3.14
N VAL A 828 -26.46 3.53 3.80
CA VAL A 828 -27.73 3.85 4.47
C VAL A 828 -27.51 4.90 5.57
N PHE A 829 -26.52 4.70 6.44
CA PHE A 829 -26.22 5.67 7.50
C PHE A 829 -25.67 6.99 6.94
N GLU A 830 -24.80 6.92 5.94
CA GLU A 830 -24.29 8.10 5.24
C GLU A 830 -25.44 8.93 4.67
N LYS A 831 -26.42 8.30 3.99
CA LYS A 831 -27.57 9.01 3.45
C LYS A 831 -28.40 9.63 4.55
N ILE A 832 -28.72 8.91 5.64
CA ILE A 832 -29.43 9.47 6.81
C ILE A 832 -28.72 10.72 7.33
N ARG A 833 -27.38 10.70 7.41
CA ARG A 833 -26.54 11.83 7.83
C ARG A 833 -26.62 12.99 6.84
N GLU A 834 -26.37 12.75 5.55
CA GLU A 834 -26.33 13.78 4.50
C GLU A 834 -27.62 14.58 4.41
N ILE A 835 -28.77 13.89 4.43
CA ILE A 835 -30.08 14.55 4.37
C ILE A 835 -30.60 14.99 5.74
N LYS A 836 -29.82 14.78 6.81
CA LYS A 836 -30.15 15.11 8.21
C LYS A 836 -31.51 14.57 8.65
N PHE A 837 -31.83 13.33 8.23
CA PHE A 837 -33.14 12.72 8.49
C PHE A 837 -33.28 12.34 9.96
N LYS A 838 -34.31 12.88 10.62
CA LYS A 838 -34.62 12.58 12.03
C LYS A 838 -35.87 11.71 12.13
N HIS A 839 -35.74 10.55 12.76
CA HIS A 839 -36.85 9.63 12.97
C HIS A 839 -36.57 8.67 14.12
N GLU A 840 -37.58 8.33 14.92
CA GLU A 840 -37.43 7.42 16.06
C GLU A 840 -36.91 6.04 15.65
N ASP A 841 -37.33 5.55 14.48
CA ASP A 841 -36.86 4.27 13.96
C ASP A 841 -35.37 4.26 13.58
N VAL A 842 -34.75 5.40 13.27
CA VAL A 842 -33.28 5.45 13.08
C VAL A 842 -32.59 5.12 14.40
N VAL A 843 -33.09 5.64 15.52
CA VAL A 843 -32.59 5.34 16.85
C VAL A 843 -32.89 3.88 17.21
N ARG A 844 -34.12 3.42 16.94
CA ARG A 844 -34.58 2.06 17.25
C ARG A 844 -33.83 0.96 16.50
N TYR A 845 -33.44 1.19 15.25
CA TYR A 845 -32.72 0.19 14.44
C TYR A 845 -31.22 0.42 14.44
N GLY A 846 -30.77 1.68 14.30
CA GLY A 846 -29.36 2.03 14.28
C GLY A 846 -28.66 1.89 15.63
N GLY A 847 -29.37 2.18 16.74
CA GLY A 847 -28.83 2.04 18.09
C GLY A 847 -28.38 0.61 18.41
N PRO A 848 -29.29 -0.39 18.37
CA PRO A 848 -28.92 -1.79 18.56
C PRO A 848 -27.88 -2.31 17.56
N TRP A 849 -27.96 -1.86 16.29
CA TRP A 849 -26.97 -2.24 15.29
C TRP A 849 -25.56 -1.78 15.70
N LEU A 850 -25.40 -0.53 16.17
CA LEU A 850 -24.12 0.01 16.63
C LEU A 850 -23.61 -0.71 17.88
N VAL A 851 -24.49 -1.00 18.83
CA VAL A 851 -24.15 -1.79 20.04
C VAL A 851 -23.55 -3.13 19.66
N GLU A 852 -24.23 -3.88 18.78
CA GLU A 852 -23.73 -5.18 18.30
C GLU A 852 -22.45 -5.06 17.46
N SER A 853 -22.35 -4.03 16.61
CA SER A 853 -21.17 -3.80 15.77
C SER A 853 -19.92 -3.54 16.60
N LEU A 854 -20.04 -2.81 17.72
CA LEU A 854 -18.91 -2.47 18.58
C LEU A 854 -18.60 -3.52 19.66
N ARG A 855 -19.53 -4.45 19.94
CA ARG A 855 -19.50 -5.37 21.09
C ARG A 855 -18.16 -6.08 21.30
N TYR A 856 -17.47 -6.42 20.20
CA TYR A 856 -16.20 -7.14 20.20
C TYR A 856 -15.07 -6.39 19.46
N SER A 857 -15.19 -5.07 19.33
CA SER A 857 -14.20 -4.24 18.60
C SER A 857 -12.80 -4.23 19.20
N LEU A 858 -12.63 -4.64 20.47
CA LEU A 858 -11.31 -4.83 21.11
C LEU A 858 -10.48 -5.93 20.44
N ASP A 859 -11.12 -6.86 19.74
CA ASP A 859 -10.48 -8.01 19.10
C ASP A 859 -10.01 -7.74 17.66
N GLU A 860 -10.09 -6.48 17.22
CA GLU A 860 -9.74 -6.07 15.87
C GLU A 860 -8.30 -5.58 15.82
N TYR A 861 -7.43 -6.38 15.19
CA TYR A 861 -6.00 -6.11 15.05
C TYR A 861 -5.57 -5.87 13.58
N LYS A 862 -6.39 -6.33 12.63
CA LYS A 862 -6.26 -6.00 11.20
C LYS A 862 -6.96 -4.67 10.93
N TYR A 863 -6.52 -3.90 9.92
CA TYR A 863 -7.17 -2.66 9.46
C TYR A 863 -8.69 -2.85 9.47
N SER A 864 -9.35 -2.25 10.46
CA SER A 864 -10.80 -2.41 10.66
C SER A 864 -11.50 -1.54 9.63
N GLY A 865 -12.30 -2.13 8.74
CA GLY A 865 -13.24 -1.41 7.88
C GLY A 865 -14.33 -0.72 8.70
N SER A 866 -13.97 0.22 9.57
CA SER A 866 -14.86 0.87 10.53
C SER A 866 -15.70 2.01 9.94
N TYR A 867 -15.73 2.13 8.61
CA TYR A 867 -16.43 3.20 7.91
C TYR A 867 -17.93 3.18 8.22
N ASP A 868 -18.53 2.00 8.24
CA ASP A 868 -19.94 1.78 8.59
C ASP A 868 -20.28 2.26 10.02
N ARG A 869 -19.42 1.99 11.01
CA ARG A 869 -19.55 2.42 12.41
C ARG A 869 -19.45 3.92 12.54
N TRP A 870 -18.51 4.53 11.83
CA TRP A 870 -18.36 5.99 11.82
C TRP A 870 -19.59 6.66 11.22
N GLU A 871 -20.09 6.17 10.08
CA GLU A 871 -21.32 6.70 9.50
C GLU A 871 -22.53 6.46 10.40
N ALA A 872 -22.63 5.31 11.07
CA ALA A 872 -23.67 5.04 12.05
C ALA A 872 -23.64 6.03 13.23
N ILE A 873 -22.47 6.28 13.81
CA ILE A 873 -22.30 7.26 14.90
C ILE A 873 -22.70 8.66 14.43
N LYS A 874 -22.26 9.08 13.23
CA LYS A 874 -22.65 10.38 12.62
C LYS A 874 -24.16 10.50 12.43
N ALA A 875 -24.81 9.46 11.91
CA ALA A 875 -26.25 9.43 11.68
C ALA A 875 -27.04 9.46 13.00
N LEU A 876 -26.59 8.70 14.01
CA LEU A 876 -27.17 8.65 15.35
C LEU A 876 -26.96 9.98 16.10
N PHE A 877 -25.82 10.64 15.90
CA PHE A 877 -25.55 11.95 16.50
C PHE A 877 -26.61 13.00 16.14
N ILE A 878 -27.10 12.98 14.89
CA ILE A 878 -28.15 13.91 14.43
C ILE A 878 -29.48 13.66 15.14
N GLN A 879 -29.74 12.45 15.63
CA GLN A 879 -30.98 12.11 16.35
C GLN A 879 -31.03 12.77 17.74
N GLY A 880 -29.87 13.04 18.36
CA GLY A 880 -29.77 13.68 19.67
C GLY A 880 -29.93 12.70 20.84
N ARG A 881 -30.32 13.21 22.02
CA ARG A 881 -30.24 12.50 23.32
C ARG A 881 -30.93 11.14 23.41
N ASP A 882 -31.88 10.85 22.52
CA ASP A 882 -32.60 9.58 22.52
C ASP A 882 -31.67 8.39 22.21
N VAL A 883 -30.46 8.64 21.70
CA VAL A 883 -29.42 7.61 21.46
C VAL A 883 -28.59 7.27 22.71
N TYR A 884 -28.60 8.10 23.75
CA TYR A 884 -27.75 7.93 24.93
C TYR A 884 -27.86 6.54 25.61
N PRO A 885 -29.05 5.93 25.74
CA PRO A 885 -29.15 4.59 26.33
C PRO A 885 -28.26 3.55 25.62
N TYR A 886 -28.17 3.59 24.30
CA TYR A 886 -27.36 2.67 23.50
C TYR A 886 -25.85 2.95 23.63
N PHE A 887 -25.46 4.22 23.69
CA PHE A 887 -24.05 4.58 23.91
C PHE A 887 -23.58 4.15 25.31
N ILE A 888 -24.43 4.27 26.32
CA ILE A 888 -24.14 3.82 27.67
C ILE A 888 -24.10 2.30 27.76
N GLU A 889 -24.95 1.60 27.00
CA GLU A 889 -24.87 0.15 26.86
C GLU A 889 -23.47 -0.28 26.37
N ILE A 890 -22.94 0.40 25.35
CA ILE A 890 -21.60 0.14 24.79
C ILE A 890 -20.48 0.29 25.85
N PHE A 891 -20.57 1.27 26.75
CA PHE A 891 -19.57 1.43 27.81
C PHE A 891 -19.47 0.24 28.76
N ASN A 892 -20.59 -0.46 28.98
CA ASN A 892 -20.67 -1.62 29.86
C ASN A 892 -20.25 -2.93 29.17
N LEU A 893 -19.98 -2.91 27.86
CA LEU A 893 -19.53 -4.09 27.14
C LEU A 893 -18.02 -4.35 27.41
N PRO A 894 -17.65 -5.61 27.70
CA PRO A 894 -16.28 -5.96 28.13
C PRO A 894 -15.26 -5.98 27.00
N TYR A 895 -15.68 -6.11 25.73
CA TYR A 895 -14.80 -6.26 24.57
C TYR A 895 -14.97 -5.14 23.54
N VAL A 896 -15.45 -3.97 23.97
CA VAL A 896 -15.41 -2.75 23.15
C VAL A 896 -14.04 -2.10 23.28
N ALA A 897 -13.42 -1.72 22.17
CA ALA A 897 -12.14 -1.03 22.19
C ALA A 897 -12.27 0.31 22.97
N PRO A 898 -11.31 0.66 23.85
CA PRO A 898 -11.35 1.89 24.64
C PRO A 898 -11.57 3.17 23.82
N SER A 899 -10.95 3.26 22.64
CA SER A 899 -11.09 4.41 21.72
C SER A 899 -12.55 4.71 21.37
N TRP A 900 -13.34 3.69 21.02
CA TRP A 900 -14.78 3.84 20.77
C TRP A 900 -15.53 4.39 21.98
N LYS A 901 -15.16 3.99 23.20
CA LYS A 901 -15.78 4.52 24.42
C LYS A 901 -15.45 6.02 24.56
N THR A 902 -14.20 6.39 24.34
CA THR A 902 -13.73 7.79 24.40
C THR A 902 -14.45 8.66 23.36
N TYR A 903 -14.54 8.21 22.10
CA TYR A 903 -15.27 8.94 21.05
C TYR A 903 -16.75 9.14 21.40
N LEU A 904 -17.45 8.08 21.82
CA LEU A 904 -18.88 8.17 22.15
C LEU A 904 -19.15 9.12 23.33
N LEU A 905 -18.28 9.16 24.33
CA LEU A 905 -18.39 10.10 25.45
C LEU A 905 -18.27 11.55 24.98
N GLN A 906 -17.33 11.79 24.08
CA GLN A 906 -17.15 13.11 23.50
C GLN A 906 -18.36 13.53 22.66
N PHE A 907 -18.90 12.63 21.82
CA PHE A 907 -20.13 12.87 21.09
C PHE A 907 -21.30 13.21 22.00
N MET A 908 -21.49 12.43 23.07
CA MET A 908 -22.56 12.72 24.05
C MET A 908 -22.40 14.11 24.65
N ARG A 909 -21.16 14.54 24.97
CA ARG A 909 -20.88 15.86 25.55
C ARG A 909 -21.28 17.00 24.61
N VAL A 910 -21.02 16.86 23.31
CA VAL A 910 -21.32 17.92 22.32
C VAL A 910 -22.75 17.89 21.76
N MET A 911 -23.50 16.79 21.97
CA MET A 911 -24.93 16.70 21.57
C MET A 911 -25.85 17.65 22.37
N GLU A 912 -25.48 18.01 23.61
CA GLU A 912 -26.29 18.87 24.47
C GLU A 912 -25.57 20.21 24.80
N PRO A 913 -26.30 21.34 24.82
CA PRO A 913 -25.73 22.62 25.25
C PRO A 913 -25.25 22.57 26.71
N GLU A 914 -23.96 22.85 26.91
CA GLU A 914 -23.31 22.86 28.23
C GLU A 914 -24.03 23.75 29.26
N SER A 915 -24.57 24.89 28.84
CA SER A 915 -25.28 25.83 29.71
C SER A 915 -26.47 25.22 30.45
N ILE A 916 -27.14 24.22 29.86
CA ILE A 916 -28.29 23.54 30.48
C ILE A 916 -27.83 22.77 31.73
N LYS A 917 -26.72 22.04 31.62
CA LYS A 917 -26.17 21.23 32.72
C LYS A 917 -25.59 22.09 33.82
N TRP A 918 -24.89 23.17 33.47
CA TRP A 918 -24.47 24.18 34.44
C TRP A 918 -25.65 24.76 35.22
N ASN A 919 -26.73 25.17 34.54
CA ASN A 919 -27.90 25.72 35.21
C ASN A 919 -28.58 24.70 36.15
N GLN A 920 -28.60 23.42 35.77
CA GLN A 920 -29.15 22.36 36.61
C GLN A 920 -28.27 22.09 37.84
N VAL A 921 -26.96 21.87 37.67
CA VAL A 921 -26.05 21.49 38.78
C VAL A 921 -25.91 22.57 39.84
N LEU A 922 -25.98 23.85 39.45
CA LEU A 922 -25.92 24.98 40.38
C LEU A 922 -27.04 24.95 41.43
N ASN A 923 -28.19 24.37 41.07
CA ASN A 923 -29.39 24.27 41.89
C ASN A 923 -29.55 22.92 42.63
N MET A 924 -28.63 21.97 42.42
CA MET A 924 -28.70 20.67 43.07
C MET A 924 -28.14 20.71 44.50
N ASP A 925 -28.81 20.00 45.41
CA ASP A 925 -28.29 19.72 46.76
C ASP A 925 -27.30 18.54 46.77
N SER A 926 -26.55 18.42 47.87
CA SER A 926 -25.52 17.38 48.06
C SER A 926 -26.07 15.94 47.92
N ASN A 927 -27.28 15.63 48.41
CA ASN A 927 -27.85 14.29 48.32
C ASN A 927 -28.23 13.92 46.87
N THR A 928 -28.81 14.87 46.14
CA THR A 928 -29.13 14.72 44.72
C THR A 928 -27.86 14.47 43.91
N ILE A 929 -26.79 15.23 44.14
CA ILE A 929 -25.50 15.07 43.46
C ILE A 929 -24.87 13.70 43.78
N LYS A 930 -24.83 13.31 45.06
CA LYS A 930 -24.32 11.99 45.47
C LYS A 930 -25.05 10.83 44.80
N THR A 931 -26.36 10.97 44.57
CA THR A 931 -27.17 9.96 43.89
C THR A 931 -26.77 9.85 42.42
N GLN A 932 -26.63 10.98 41.71
CA GLN A 932 -26.21 11.00 40.30
C GLN A 932 -24.74 10.58 40.10
N LEU A 933 -23.85 10.85 41.04
CA LEU A 933 -22.46 10.38 40.95
C LEU A 933 -22.34 8.86 41.15
N LYS A 934 -23.18 8.27 42.01
CA LYS A 934 -23.19 6.81 42.24
C LYS A 934 -23.86 6.06 41.10
N ASN A 935 -24.99 6.56 40.62
CA ASN A 935 -25.79 5.97 39.55
C ASN A 935 -26.20 7.09 38.57
N PRO A 936 -25.32 7.48 37.64
CA PRO A 936 -25.61 8.54 36.69
C PRO A 936 -26.78 8.15 35.79
N SER A 937 -27.78 9.01 35.70
CA SER A 937 -28.75 8.94 34.62
C SER A 937 -28.08 9.23 33.27
N PRO A 938 -28.65 8.78 32.13
CA PRO A 938 -28.00 8.92 30.83
C PRO A 938 -27.56 10.35 30.49
N GLU A 939 -28.36 11.33 30.90
CA GLU A 939 -28.13 12.75 30.67
C GLU A 939 -27.02 13.35 31.56
N TRP A 940 -26.57 12.66 32.61
CA TRP A 940 -25.52 13.12 33.54
C TRP A 940 -24.20 12.35 33.38
N TYR A 941 -24.20 11.28 32.58
CA TYR A 941 -23.05 10.38 32.44
C TYR A 941 -21.76 11.10 32.02
N VAL A 942 -21.86 12.01 31.04
CA VAL A 942 -20.71 12.79 30.53
C VAL A 942 -20.52 14.13 31.24
N TRP A 943 -21.24 14.38 32.34
CA TRP A 943 -21.20 15.64 33.11
C TRP A 943 -20.81 15.41 34.58
N GLN A 944 -20.21 14.25 34.87
CA GLN A 944 -19.79 13.87 36.22
C GLN A 944 -18.70 14.78 36.79
N ASP A 945 -17.90 15.44 35.94
CA ASP A 945 -16.93 16.46 36.34
C ASP A 945 -17.62 17.65 37.03
N LEU A 946 -18.72 18.17 36.45
CA LEU A 946 -19.51 19.25 37.04
C LEU A 946 -20.13 18.85 38.38
N LEU A 947 -20.70 17.64 38.45
CA LEU A 947 -21.27 17.09 39.68
C LEU A 947 -20.21 16.94 40.78
N ALA A 948 -19.04 16.41 40.44
CA ALA A 948 -17.93 16.22 41.37
C ALA A 948 -17.40 17.57 41.91
N ALA A 949 -17.21 18.57 41.03
CA ALA A 949 -16.78 19.90 41.43
C ALA A 949 -17.79 20.58 42.37
N ARG A 950 -19.10 20.47 42.08
CA ARG A 950 -20.14 21.03 42.94
C ARG A 950 -20.18 20.32 44.30
N LEU A 951 -20.07 18.99 44.32
CA LEU A 951 -20.06 18.22 45.55
C LEU A 951 -18.85 18.59 46.43
N PHE A 952 -17.66 18.71 45.83
CA PHE A 952 -16.46 19.13 46.54
C PHE A 952 -16.65 20.49 47.24
N LEU A 953 -17.28 21.47 46.58
CA LEU A 953 -17.53 22.79 47.16
C LEU A 953 -18.61 22.79 48.26
N LEU A 954 -19.53 21.83 48.26
CA LEU A 954 -20.57 21.70 49.28
C LEU A 954 -20.09 20.92 50.51
N ASP A 955 -19.36 19.83 50.28
CA ASP A 955 -19.08 18.80 51.28
C ASP A 955 -17.58 18.72 51.67
N GLY A 956 -16.70 19.38 50.94
CA GLY A 956 -15.25 19.38 51.17
C GLY A 956 -14.67 17.96 51.21
N GLU A 957 -13.81 17.68 52.18
CA GLU A 957 -13.15 16.37 52.36
C GLU A 957 -14.13 15.19 52.47
N SER A 958 -15.36 15.40 52.96
CA SER A 958 -16.35 14.33 53.12
C SER A 958 -16.86 13.75 51.79
N SER A 959 -16.58 14.42 50.67
CA SER A 959 -16.91 13.96 49.32
C SER A 959 -15.88 13.00 48.70
N PHE A 960 -14.70 12.84 49.34
CA PHE A 960 -13.54 12.16 48.77
C PHE A 960 -13.83 10.74 48.26
N GLU A 961 -14.51 9.90 49.05
CA GLU A 961 -14.74 8.49 48.69
C GLU A 961 -15.64 8.35 47.46
N ILE A 962 -16.68 9.19 47.36
CA ILE A 962 -17.62 9.16 46.23
C ILE A 962 -16.92 9.60 44.95
N ILE A 963 -16.19 10.72 45.02
CA ILE A 963 -15.45 11.27 43.87
C ILE A 963 -14.34 10.32 43.42
N SER A 964 -13.62 9.71 44.37
CA SER A 964 -12.56 8.73 44.06
C SER A 964 -13.10 7.51 43.31
N GLN A 965 -14.32 7.06 43.65
CA GLN A 965 -14.94 5.94 42.94
C GLN A 965 -15.33 6.33 41.50
N VAL A 966 -15.86 7.54 41.30
CA VAL A 966 -16.21 8.06 39.96
C VAL A 966 -14.96 8.14 39.08
N ILE A 967 -13.83 8.61 39.62
CA ILE A 967 -12.56 8.69 38.90
C ILE A 967 -12.07 7.31 38.46
N LYS A 968 -12.11 6.32 39.37
CA LYS A 968 -11.73 4.94 39.01
C LYS A 968 -12.61 4.39 37.89
N ASN A 969 -13.92 4.52 38.02
CA ASN A 969 -14.86 4.08 36.98
C ASN A 969 -14.60 4.75 35.62
N ARG A 970 -14.19 6.03 35.61
CA ARG A 970 -13.83 6.75 34.38
C ARG A 970 -12.52 6.21 33.78
N LEU A 971 -11.49 6.05 34.60
CA LEU A 971 -10.19 5.51 34.20
C LEU A 971 -10.28 4.03 33.74
N ASP A 972 -11.27 3.27 34.20
CA ASP A 972 -11.49 1.90 33.74
C ASP A 972 -11.90 1.84 32.25
N MET A 973 -12.36 2.95 31.66
CA MET A 973 -12.77 3.03 30.25
C MET A 973 -11.62 3.33 29.29
N THR A 974 -10.44 3.71 29.77
CA THR A 974 -9.28 4.04 28.94
C THR A 974 -8.47 2.79 28.60
N ASN A 975 -7.57 2.92 27.64
CA ASN A 975 -6.68 1.85 27.26
C ASN A 975 -5.58 1.65 28.32
N HIS A 976 -5.67 0.54 29.06
CA HIS A 976 -4.71 0.16 30.10
C HIS A 976 -3.44 -0.50 29.54
N GLU A 977 -3.40 -0.81 28.25
CA GLU A 977 -2.34 -1.60 27.61
C GLU A 977 -1.41 -0.76 26.73
N SER A 978 -1.96 0.27 26.08
CA SER A 978 -1.23 1.14 25.17
C SER A 978 -1.80 2.55 25.16
N TYR A 979 -1.05 3.46 24.56
CA TYR A 979 -1.45 4.83 24.32
C TYR A 979 -2.30 4.92 23.05
N ASP A 980 -3.27 5.84 23.04
CA ASP A 980 -4.15 6.17 21.92
C ASP A 980 -4.34 7.70 21.94
N SER A 981 -4.29 8.36 20.78
CA SER A 981 -4.38 9.83 20.68
C SER A 981 -5.76 10.39 21.03
N SER A 982 -6.82 9.57 21.02
CA SER A 982 -8.19 9.97 21.38
C SER A 982 -8.33 10.51 22.82
N ILE A 983 -7.37 10.22 23.70
CA ILE A 983 -7.28 10.78 25.06
C ILE A 983 -7.36 12.31 25.11
N TYR A 984 -6.74 13.00 24.16
CA TYR A 984 -6.67 14.47 24.20
C TYR A 984 -7.98 15.14 23.83
N GLU A 985 -8.87 14.37 23.20
CA GLU A 985 -10.17 14.82 22.74
C GLU A 985 -11.22 14.75 23.89
N GLU A 986 -11.00 13.98 24.96
CA GLU A 986 -12.00 13.75 26.02
C GLU A 986 -11.73 14.53 27.32
N CYS A 987 -12.66 15.40 27.70
CA CYS A 987 -12.49 16.38 28.80
C CYS A 987 -12.47 15.74 30.20
N LEU A 988 -13.30 14.72 30.47
CA LEU A 988 -13.45 14.14 31.81
C LEU A 988 -12.22 13.36 32.24
N GLY A 989 -11.57 12.68 31.30
CA GLY A 989 -10.36 11.89 31.49
C GLY A 989 -9.26 12.69 32.17
N LEU A 990 -9.18 14.00 31.91
CA LEU A 990 -8.22 14.89 32.55
C LEU A 990 -8.78 15.67 33.75
N ARG A 991 -10.02 16.19 33.68
CA ARG A 991 -10.60 17.04 34.73
C ARG A 991 -10.88 16.28 36.02
N LEU A 992 -11.38 15.05 35.91
CA LEU A 992 -11.76 14.25 37.08
C LEU A 992 -10.52 13.88 37.92
N PRO A 993 -9.41 13.36 37.37
CA PRO A 993 -8.18 13.15 38.15
C PRO A 993 -7.58 14.43 38.70
N LEU A 994 -7.64 15.56 37.97
CA LEU A 994 -7.15 16.85 38.46
C LEU A 994 -7.86 17.29 39.74
N LEU A 995 -9.15 16.98 39.86
CA LEU A 995 -9.96 17.32 41.03
C LEU A 995 -9.44 16.67 42.32
N LEU A 996 -8.79 15.49 42.25
CA LEU A 996 -8.21 14.84 43.44
C LEU A 996 -7.20 15.73 44.17
N ARG A 997 -6.48 16.56 43.44
CA ARG A 997 -5.42 17.40 44.00
C ARG A 997 -5.95 18.50 44.92
N TRP A 998 -7.23 18.85 44.81
CA TRP A 998 -7.89 19.75 45.76
C TRP A 998 -8.13 19.12 47.13
N PHE A 999 -8.02 17.80 47.28
CA PHE A 999 -7.98 17.12 48.58
C PHE A 999 -6.59 17.08 49.22
N GLY A 1000 -5.60 17.77 48.63
CA GLY A 1000 -4.23 17.82 49.09
C GLY A 1000 -3.58 16.43 49.12
N LYS A 1001 -2.82 16.15 50.18
CA LYS A 1001 -1.99 14.94 50.28
C LYS A 1001 -2.77 13.64 50.05
N LYS A 1002 -4.00 13.52 50.57
CA LYS A 1002 -4.81 12.30 50.40
C LYS A 1002 -5.15 12.03 48.93
N GLY A 1003 -5.38 13.09 48.15
CA GLY A 1003 -5.63 13.01 46.72
C GLY A 1003 -4.37 12.69 45.91
N ASP A 1004 -3.26 13.36 46.21
CA ASP A 1004 -1.97 13.11 45.56
C ASP A 1004 -1.48 11.66 45.81
N ASP A 1005 -1.66 11.15 47.05
CA ASP A 1005 -1.35 9.76 47.41
C ASP A 1005 -2.21 8.77 46.59
N LEU A 1006 -3.47 9.10 46.29
CA LEU A 1006 -4.34 8.26 45.45
C LEU A 1006 -3.94 8.30 43.97
N ILE A 1007 -3.62 9.47 43.41
CA ILE A 1007 -3.08 9.59 42.04
C ILE A 1007 -1.81 8.74 41.91
N GLN A 1008 -0.88 8.87 42.87
CA GLN A 1008 0.36 8.11 42.86
C GLN A 1008 0.10 6.60 42.97
N LYS A 1009 -0.89 6.18 43.77
CA LYS A 1009 -1.29 4.78 43.87
C LYS A 1009 -1.80 4.25 42.54
N LEU A 1010 -2.78 4.93 41.92
CA LEU A 1010 -3.34 4.52 40.63
C LEU A 1010 -2.27 4.50 39.55
N TRP A 1011 -1.39 5.49 39.53
CA TRP A 1011 -0.28 5.56 38.58
C TRP A 1011 0.68 4.36 38.70
N LYS A 1012 0.98 3.92 39.93
CA LYS A 1012 1.80 2.72 40.18
C LYS A 1012 1.12 1.41 39.76
N GLU A 1013 -0.21 1.39 39.75
CA GLU A 1013 -1.02 0.22 39.37
C GLU A 1013 -1.18 0.10 37.83
N THR A 1014 -0.91 1.17 37.07
CA THR A 1014 -1.04 1.21 35.60
C THR A 1014 0.22 0.80 34.83
N LYS A 1015 0.05 0.20 33.64
CA LYS A 1015 1.17 -0.18 32.77
C LYS A 1015 1.90 1.05 32.20
N PRO A 1016 3.24 0.98 32.02
CA PRO A 1016 4.00 1.99 31.30
C PRO A 1016 3.40 2.19 29.89
N ASN A 1017 3.31 3.44 29.43
CA ASN A 1017 2.78 3.82 28.11
C ASN A 1017 1.28 3.53 27.89
N SER A 1018 0.50 3.27 28.94
CA SER A 1018 -0.97 3.19 28.84
C SER A 1018 -1.60 4.58 28.79
N GLU A 1019 -2.76 4.69 28.14
CA GLU A 1019 -3.58 5.90 28.12
C GLU A 1019 -3.93 6.36 29.56
N THR A 1020 -4.31 5.41 30.43
CA THR A 1020 -4.63 5.66 31.84
C THR A 1020 -3.48 6.36 32.56
N ARG A 1021 -2.25 5.91 32.32
CA ARG A 1021 -1.05 6.50 32.93
C ARG A 1021 -0.80 7.92 32.43
N THR A 1022 -0.97 8.15 31.12
CA THR A 1022 -0.86 9.47 30.52
C THR A 1022 -1.85 10.46 31.15
N MET A 1023 -3.12 10.08 31.34
CA MET A 1023 -4.11 10.93 32.02
C MET A 1023 -3.68 11.32 33.44
N LEU A 1024 -3.20 10.34 34.21
CA LEU A 1024 -2.73 10.56 35.59
C LEU A 1024 -1.48 11.45 35.63
N ASP A 1025 -0.54 11.26 34.69
CA ASP A 1025 0.66 12.09 34.56
C ASP A 1025 0.30 13.54 34.23
N MET A 1026 -0.61 13.76 33.28
CA MET A 1026 -1.08 15.10 32.93
C MET A 1026 -1.74 15.80 34.13
N ALA A 1027 -2.59 15.08 34.88
CA ALA A 1027 -3.21 15.63 36.09
C ALA A 1027 -2.19 15.98 37.19
N ALA A 1028 -1.17 15.14 37.38
CA ALA A 1028 -0.11 15.35 38.36
C ALA A 1028 0.80 16.53 38.01
N ARG A 1029 1.12 16.73 36.72
CA ARG A 1029 2.03 17.80 36.24
C ARG A 1029 1.42 19.19 36.28
N ARG A 1030 0.09 19.32 36.25
CA ARG A 1030 -0.58 20.64 36.31
C ARG A 1030 -0.17 21.41 37.57
N LYS A 1031 -0.11 22.74 37.51
CA LYS A 1031 0.10 23.55 38.73
C LYS A 1031 -1.27 24.06 39.19
N LEU A 1032 -1.70 23.64 40.37
CA LEU A 1032 -2.86 24.21 41.04
C LEU A 1032 -2.38 25.20 42.10
N GLU A 1033 -3.14 26.28 42.28
CA GLU A 1033 -2.94 27.18 43.41
C GLU A 1033 -3.30 26.50 44.72
N SER A 1034 -2.69 26.90 45.83
CA SER A 1034 -2.94 26.32 47.15
C SER A 1034 -4.35 26.59 47.70
N GLN A 1035 -5.08 27.52 47.08
CA GLN A 1035 -6.46 27.90 47.39
C GLN A 1035 -7.15 28.41 46.12
N ILE A 1036 -8.48 28.30 46.06
CA ILE A 1036 -9.25 28.85 44.94
C ILE A 1036 -9.12 30.38 44.96
N PRO A 1037 -8.74 31.04 43.85
CA PRO A 1037 -8.63 32.49 43.80
C PRO A 1037 -9.93 33.20 44.17
N THR A 1038 -9.83 34.33 44.86
CA THR A 1038 -11.00 35.20 45.08
C THR A 1038 -11.49 35.74 43.74
N MET A 1039 -12.80 35.65 43.49
CA MET A 1039 -13.40 36.16 42.26
C MET A 1039 -13.18 37.69 42.17
N PRO A 1040 -12.52 38.19 41.12
CA PRO A 1040 -12.39 39.63 40.90
C PRO A 1040 -13.75 40.23 40.51
N LYS A 1041 -13.88 41.55 40.62
CA LYS A 1041 -15.10 42.25 40.20
C LYS A 1041 -15.30 42.06 38.69
N ILE A 1042 -16.45 41.52 38.30
CA ILE A 1042 -16.81 41.30 36.89
C ILE A 1042 -17.39 42.60 36.32
N GLU A 1043 -16.68 43.23 35.39
CA GLU A 1043 -17.10 44.43 34.65
C GLU A 1043 -17.03 44.12 33.14
N GLU A 1044 -17.70 44.91 32.29
CA GLU A 1044 -17.58 44.78 30.83
C GLU A 1044 -16.13 45.00 30.36
N PRO A 1045 -15.55 44.15 29.47
CA PRO A 1045 -16.20 43.13 28.62
C PRO A 1045 -16.28 41.71 29.24
N GLY A 1046 -16.12 41.55 30.55
CA GLY A 1046 -16.18 40.28 31.28
C GLY A 1046 -14.81 39.59 31.47
N ILE A 1047 -14.84 38.36 32.00
CA ILE A 1047 -13.66 37.51 32.24
C ILE A 1047 -13.76 36.25 31.39
N LEU A 1048 -12.68 35.90 30.69
CA LEU A 1048 -12.58 34.67 29.92
C LEU A 1048 -11.74 33.65 30.70
N LEU A 1049 -12.34 32.50 31.00
CA LEU A 1049 -11.68 31.33 31.54
C LEU A 1049 -11.49 30.30 30.43
N THR A 1050 -10.35 29.62 30.40
CA THR A 1050 -10.01 28.61 29.39
C THR A 1050 -9.46 27.34 30.04
N PHE A 1051 -9.79 26.19 29.46
CA PHE A 1051 -9.20 24.89 29.79
C PHE A 1051 -8.68 24.24 28.51
N TYR A 1052 -7.36 24.10 28.44
CA TYR A 1052 -6.63 23.37 27.40
C TYR A 1052 -6.09 22.07 28.00
N PRO A 1053 -6.39 20.88 27.47
CA PRO A 1053 -5.88 19.63 28.03
C PRO A 1053 -4.36 19.56 28.13
N GLU A 1054 -3.65 19.97 27.08
CA GLU A 1054 -2.19 19.91 26.98
C GLU A 1054 -1.45 21.10 27.62
N GLN A 1055 -2.18 22.07 28.21
CA GLN A 1055 -1.63 23.35 28.67
C GLN A 1055 -0.95 24.22 27.58
N ARG A 1056 -1.11 23.87 26.31
CA ARG A 1056 -0.71 24.69 25.15
C ARG A 1056 -1.79 25.75 24.88
N GLU A 1057 -1.44 26.93 24.36
CA GLU A 1057 -2.40 28.03 24.08
C GLU A 1057 -3.17 27.87 22.74
N TYR A 1058 -3.09 26.69 22.12
CA TYR A 1058 -3.69 26.28 20.85
C TYR A 1058 -4.21 24.84 20.93
N GLY A 1059 -5.11 24.44 20.03
CA GLY A 1059 -5.76 23.12 20.00
C GLY A 1059 -7.11 23.10 20.72
N TRP A 1060 -7.75 21.92 20.72
CA TRP A 1060 -9.07 21.73 21.31
C TRP A 1060 -9.15 22.25 22.75
N HIS A 1061 -10.11 23.14 22.99
CA HIS A 1061 -10.28 23.74 24.31
C HIS A 1061 -11.73 24.12 24.58
N THR A 1062 -12.04 24.20 25.86
CA THR A 1062 -13.31 24.74 26.34
C THR A 1062 -13.07 26.06 27.06
N TRP A 1063 -14.07 26.93 27.03
CA TRP A 1063 -13.99 28.27 27.59
C TRP A 1063 -15.29 28.69 28.27
N ILE A 1064 -15.15 29.55 29.28
CA ILE A 1064 -16.26 30.17 30.00
C ILE A 1064 -16.05 31.68 29.96
N HIS A 1065 -16.96 32.41 29.34
CA HIS A 1065 -16.97 33.87 29.32
C HIS A 1065 -18.02 34.39 30.30
N MET A 1066 -17.57 35.02 31.38
CA MET A 1066 -18.41 35.52 32.46
C MET A 1066 -18.58 37.03 32.36
N THR A 1067 -19.81 37.51 32.16
CA THR A 1067 -20.21 38.93 32.28
C THR A 1067 -21.21 39.08 33.45
N PRO A 1068 -21.55 40.32 33.88
CA PRO A 1068 -22.47 40.53 35.01
C PRO A 1068 -23.84 39.85 34.81
N ASP A 1069 -24.36 39.82 33.59
CA ASP A 1069 -25.71 39.36 33.28
C ASP A 1069 -25.76 38.00 32.55
N VAL A 1070 -24.65 37.58 31.92
CA VAL A 1070 -24.60 36.39 31.06
C VAL A 1070 -23.30 35.62 31.29
N VAL A 1071 -23.42 34.30 31.40
CA VAL A 1071 -22.26 33.39 31.32
C VAL A 1071 -22.41 32.56 30.06
N ARG A 1072 -21.39 32.60 29.21
CA ARG A 1072 -21.31 31.81 27.97
C ARG A 1072 -20.30 30.70 28.14
N PHE A 1073 -20.62 29.55 27.59
CA PHE A 1073 -19.80 28.36 27.57
C PHE A 1073 -19.56 28.00 26.11
N GLY A 1074 -18.36 27.54 25.78
CA GLY A 1074 -18.14 26.97 24.47
C GLY A 1074 -16.91 26.12 24.34
N THR A 1075 -16.83 25.48 23.18
CA THR A 1075 -15.74 24.61 22.76
C THR A 1075 -15.29 25.05 21.36
N ASN A 1076 -13.97 25.12 21.14
CA ASN A 1076 -13.35 25.52 19.87
C ASN A 1076 -12.32 24.48 19.43
N GLU A 1077 -11.91 24.54 18.14
CA GLU A 1077 -10.82 23.72 17.56
C GLU A 1077 -11.06 22.23 17.83
N PHE A 1078 -12.34 21.84 17.73
CA PHE A 1078 -12.79 20.47 17.92
C PHE A 1078 -12.81 19.78 16.57
N HIS A 1079 -11.79 18.96 16.35
CA HIS A 1079 -11.69 18.05 15.22
C HIS A 1079 -12.05 16.66 15.72
N LEU A 1080 -13.02 16.02 15.07
CA LEU A 1080 -13.27 14.61 15.29
C LEU A 1080 -13.32 13.94 13.94
N GLN A 1081 -12.23 13.25 13.58
CA GLN A 1081 -12.01 12.44 12.37
C GLN A 1081 -13.11 12.58 11.30
N SER A 1082 -13.14 13.67 10.51
CA SER A 1082 -14.09 13.86 9.39
C SER A 1082 -15.61 13.82 9.72
N VAL A 1083 -16.00 13.77 10.99
CA VAL A 1083 -17.40 13.72 11.46
C VAL A 1083 -18.00 15.12 11.60
N LEU A 1084 -17.21 16.06 12.11
CA LEU A 1084 -17.62 17.43 12.35
C LEU A 1084 -16.49 18.35 11.84
N PRO A 1085 -16.67 19.08 10.72
CA PRO A 1085 -15.72 20.11 10.34
C PRO A 1085 -15.70 21.18 11.44
N ASP A 1086 -14.50 21.57 11.86
CA ASP A 1086 -14.13 22.60 12.84
C ASP A 1086 -15.31 23.17 13.66
N SER A 1087 -15.83 22.34 14.56
CA SER A 1087 -17.15 22.57 15.15
C SER A 1087 -17.08 23.42 16.41
N LYS A 1088 -17.83 24.53 16.40
CA LYS A 1088 -17.97 25.44 17.54
C LYS A 1088 -19.33 25.22 18.21
N THR A 1089 -19.32 24.89 19.48
CA THR A 1089 -20.53 24.87 20.31
C THR A 1089 -20.50 26.08 21.24
N GLU A 1090 -21.56 26.89 21.25
CA GLU A 1090 -21.73 28.03 22.17
C GLU A 1090 -23.10 27.91 22.83
N SER A 1091 -23.16 28.09 24.14
CA SER A 1091 -24.41 28.12 24.91
C SER A 1091 -24.29 29.12 26.06
N SER A 1092 -25.42 29.58 26.61
CA SER A 1092 -25.39 30.63 27.63
C SER A 1092 -26.45 30.46 28.71
N ILE A 1093 -26.13 30.94 29.93
CA ILE A 1093 -27.06 31.18 31.02
C ILE A 1093 -27.26 32.70 31.13
N THR A 1094 -28.52 33.14 31.25
CA THR A 1094 -28.87 34.55 31.49
C THR A 1094 -29.33 34.72 32.93
N LYS A 1095 -29.16 35.92 33.52
CA LYS A 1095 -29.53 36.25 34.93
C LYS A 1095 -28.72 35.46 35.96
N VAL A 1096 -27.40 35.43 35.76
CA VAL A 1096 -26.48 34.56 36.52
C VAL A 1096 -26.06 35.13 37.88
N GLY A 1097 -26.53 36.34 38.24
CA GLY A 1097 -25.99 37.17 39.32
C GLY A 1097 -25.65 36.46 40.63
N GLU A 1098 -26.57 35.65 41.17
CA GLU A 1098 -26.35 34.93 42.44
C GLU A 1098 -25.42 33.70 42.30
N TYR A 1099 -25.17 33.22 41.08
CA TYR A 1099 -24.38 32.02 40.79
C TYR A 1099 -22.97 32.31 40.27
N LEU A 1100 -22.60 33.57 39.98
CA LEU A 1100 -21.29 33.93 39.42
C LEU A 1100 -20.13 33.43 40.28
N GLU A 1101 -20.21 33.61 41.60
CA GLU A 1101 -19.17 33.16 42.53
C GLU A 1101 -19.05 31.63 42.54
N MET A 1102 -20.17 30.91 42.39
CA MET A 1102 -20.17 29.45 42.35
C MET A 1102 -19.57 28.93 41.05
N ILE A 1103 -19.93 29.52 39.91
CA ILE A 1103 -19.36 29.18 38.60
C ILE A 1103 -17.85 29.41 38.61
N TRP A 1104 -17.39 30.53 39.18
CA TRP A 1104 -15.97 30.81 39.36
C TRP A 1104 -15.27 29.70 40.15
N LYS A 1105 -15.77 29.37 41.35
CA LYS A 1105 -15.16 28.32 42.19
C LYS A 1105 -15.14 26.95 41.52
N MET A 1106 -16.23 26.57 40.85
CA MET A 1106 -16.30 25.30 40.13
C MET A 1106 -15.32 25.27 38.96
N ALA A 1107 -15.22 26.34 38.17
CA ALA A 1107 -14.31 26.41 37.03
C ALA A 1107 -12.84 26.23 37.47
N PHE A 1108 -12.39 26.92 38.54
CA PHE A 1108 -11.04 26.72 39.06
C PHE A 1108 -10.83 25.32 39.65
N THR A 1109 -11.86 24.73 40.27
CA THR A 1109 -11.81 23.34 40.75
C THR A 1109 -11.57 22.35 39.59
N LEU A 1110 -12.17 22.62 38.43
CA LEU A 1110 -12.03 21.85 37.19
C LEU A 1110 -10.75 22.18 36.41
N GLY A 1111 -9.92 23.11 36.90
CA GLY A 1111 -8.64 23.46 36.30
C GLY A 1111 -8.69 24.50 35.17
N TYR A 1112 -9.77 25.27 35.07
CA TYR A 1112 -9.79 26.45 34.20
C TYR A 1112 -8.84 27.52 34.74
N THR A 1113 -8.24 28.28 33.83
CA THR A 1113 -7.37 29.42 34.15
C THR A 1113 -7.88 30.69 33.48
N VAL A 1114 -7.52 31.85 34.01
CA VAL A 1114 -7.84 33.14 33.38
C VAL A 1114 -7.04 33.29 32.10
N SER A 1115 -7.72 33.49 30.98
CA SER A 1115 -7.06 33.68 29.69
C SER A 1115 -6.29 35.01 29.66
N LYS A 1116 -5.07 34.98 29.10
CA LYS A 1116 -4.29 36.19 28.81
C LYS A 1116 -4.89 36.99 27.64
N LYS A 1117 -5.70 36.36 26.78
CA LYS A 1117 -6.38 37.02 25.67
C LYS A 1117 -7.57 37.82 26.22
N LYS A 1118 -7.58 39.15 26.02
CA LYS A 1118 -8.73 39.98 26.41
C LYS A 1118 -9.97 39.56 25.60
N PRO A 1119 -11.16 39.45 26.22
CA PRO A 1119 -12.39 39.17 25.49
C PRO A 1119 -12.58 40.23 24.40
N LYS A 1120 -12.69 39.82 23.13
CA LYS A 1120 -13.12 40.73 22.06
C LYS A 1120 -14.58 41.08 22.34
N GLY A 1121 -14.87 42.32 22.71
CA GLY A 1121 -16.26 42.77 22.83
C GLY A 1121 -16.98 42.53 21.50
N LYS A 1122 -18.08 41.76 21.52
CA LYS A 1122 -19.00 41.71 20.37
C LYS A 1122 -19.53 43.15 20.20
N LYS A 1123 -19.41 43.71 18.99
CA LYS A 1123 -20.18 44.89 18.60
C LYS A 1123 -21.65 44.53 18.50
#